data_AF-A0A7Y1VA66-F1
#
_entry.id   AF-A0A7Y1VA66-F1
#
_cell.length_a   1.000
_cell.length_b   1.000
_cell.length_c   1.000
_cell.angle_alpha   90.00
_cell.angle_beta   90.00
_cell.angle_gamma   90.00
#
_symmetry.space_group_name_H-M   'P 1'
#
loop_
_entity.id
_entity.type
_entity.pdbx_description
1 polymer ?
#
loop_
_entity_poly.entity_id
_entity_poly.type
_entity_poly.pdbx_seq_one_letter_code
_entity_poly.pdbx_strand_id
1 'polypeptide(L)'
;MKKYWPFQSFSKISDNLVLACVIVAILSSWRCQSNDDELISIIVEEVVTDPVQHGLNHLSATLQSLHLPFEIVHSETEVSGHNILKLQLATGTWGQSESDLNDQMPNEPEAYSISRIKVQDKSGWLATGFDERGLMYALFDIADCIEYREDESAPLTGLKTVHDHPYVGTRAISMYTMNRRYWETRFYDEAYWKKYMDMLARSRFNSVVLIFGYENGGFLAPCYPYFFNVDEYPGVGMPNMAPEEQARNLAALNRMIEIAHNRGIEFKVGIWDHIYRGGVQAGGISPEDLANQNTDHLVEGLNAENLSGYTKVAFAKFVQLVPELDGFQLRMHNESGLERGQEMANFWSEMFGMIKEVAPDMQIDLRAKELPESIIEVAIQNELNFTITTKYWMEQMGLPFHPTHINRENQHDRRHGYADMLKYPRTYDIHWRLWSGGTQRILLWGDPNYVRRFAKSTHLYNGKGFEINEPLATKMEAQPHTANPFSLLNPNYIYYQYEFERFWYFYQVFGRLSYNPKLSSELWENAFAKRVGKDAAPLVQKALHKASQILPRIIAACSPYGKFPTTRGWAEKQRYGDLHQYADAEGSDIQQFASFDTEAKLLIDKGVTAKRLPSITSHWFLFAYNEVKGYIEKIHALNPTPQNKELTSTITDLNILAYLALYHSQRIPAAVSYRLYQRTKDPHALDDAIRYEQMAIGAWRKIISSAGDHYASDLMMGVRQINRRGLKHGLSGHWKNELNYLREDVEKLIVERAALGKAPKQRQSPSYVSYSDKSSRPEFEIMHQPIDSATINQHLKISVTVQSPNDIEWVHLRHRPVNQHLDYATLSMQRQAGSNMFNATILASDIDHTYDFMYFFEVMDKNGNGQIYPDLDIETPYIVVKFQRN
;
A
#
# COMPACT_ATOMS: atom_id res chain seq x y z
N MET A 1 -75.42 -15.99 23.65
CA MET A 1 -75.13 -15.37 22.33
C MET A 1 -73.61 -15.28 22.23
N LYS A 2 -72.95 -16.20 21.51
CA LYS A 2 -72.53 -16.06 20.10
C LYS A 2 -71.68 -14.79 19.92
N LYS A 3 -70.38 -14.81 19.56
CA LYS A 3 -69.44 -15.78 18.97
C LYS A 3 -68.01 -15.38 19.39
N TYR A 4 -67.23 -16.26 20.03
CA TYR A 4 -66.20 -17.18 19.49
C TYR A 4 -64.85 -16.55 19.06
N TRP A 5 -63.86 -16.90 19.87
CA TRP A 5 -62.37 -16.83 19.86
C TRP A 5 -61.81 -17.96 18.92
N PRO A 6 -60.53 -18.43 18.93
CA PRO A 6 -59.17 -17.85 19.02
C PRO A 6 -58.15 -18.31 17.93
N PHE A 7 -56.93 -17.75 18.02
CA PHE A 7 -55.57 -18.31 17.76
C PHE A 7 -55.36 -19.36 16.65
N GLN A 8 -54.36 -19.11 15.79
CA GLN A 8 -53.24 -20.06 15.63
C GLN A 8 -52.03 -19.47 14.90
N SER A 9 -50.87 -19.79 15.48
CA SER A 9 -49.53 -19.80 14.89
C SER A 9 -49.48 -20.53 13.56
N PHE A 10 -48.76 -19.99 12.57
CA PHE A 10 -48.23 -20.78 11.46
C PHE A 10 -46.81 -20.36 11.13
N SER A 11 -45.90 -21.31 11.34
CA SER A 11 -44.65 -21.46 10.62
C SER A 11 -44.88 -21.42 9.11
N LYS A 12 -44.07 -20.65 8.39
CA LYS A 12 -43.83 -20.85 6.95
C LYS A 12 -42.33 -20.96 6.69
N ILE A 13 -41.82 -22.12 7.07
CA ILE A 13 -40.80 -22.81 6.27
C ILE A 13 -41.56 -23.37 5.07
N SER A 14 -41.25 -22.88 3.87
CA SER A 14 -41.45 -23.52 2.55
C SER A 14 -41.81 -22.46 1.50
N ASP A 15 -40.81 -21.76 0.97
CA ASP A 15 -40.92 -21.15 -0.38
C ASP A 15 -39.56 -21.14 -1.13
N ASN A 16 -38.44 -21.50 -0.47
CA ASN A 16 -37.13 -21.65 -1.12
C ASN A 16 -36.79 -23.08 -1.58
N LEU A 17 -37.62 -24.09 -1.30
CA LEU A 17 -37.36 -25.48 -1.75
C LEU A 17 -37.93 -25.79 -3.14
N VAL A 18 -38.89 -25.01 -3.65
CA VAL A 18 -39.53 -25.33 -4.95
C VAL A 18 -38.76 -24.70 -6.12
N LEU A 19 -37.98 -23.64 -5.90
CA LEU A 19 -37.10 -23.08 -6.94
C LEU A 19 -35.77 -23.87 -7.04
N ALA A 20 -35.33 -24.51 -5.96
CA ALA A 20 -34.18 -25.42 -5.97
C ALA A 20 -34.47 -26.76 -6.67
N CYS A 21 -35.70 -27.29 -6.58
CA CYS A 21 -36.05 -28.56 -7.23
C CYS A 21 -36.49 -28.43 -8.71
N VAL A 22 -36.83 -27.24 -9.20
CA VAL A 22 -37.21 -27.03 -10.61
C VAL A 22 -36.00 -26.72 -11.52
N ILE A 23 -34.88 -26.27 -10.95
CA ILE A 23 -33.61 -26.13 -11.70
C ILE A 23 -32.91 -27.49 -11.90
N VAL A 24 -33.14 -28.46 -11.00
CA VAL A 24 -32.62 -29.83 -11.13
C VAL A 24 -33.35 -30.64 -12.21
N ALA A 25 -34.59 -30.27 -12.59
CA ALA A 25 -35.39 -31.02 -13.56
C ALA A 25 -35.36 -30.47 -15.01
N ILE A 26 -34.75 -29.31 -15.26
CA ILE A 26 -34.62 -28.73 -16.62
C ILE A 26 -33.22 -28.98 -17.24
N LEU A 27 -32.28 -29.54 -16.47
CA LEU A 27 -30.94 -29.91 -16.95
C LEU A 27 -30.86 -31.29 -17.64
N SER A 28 -31.94 -32.07 -17.70
CA SER A 28 -31.93 -33.44 -18.26
C SER A 28 -32.33 -33.57 -19.73
N SER A 29 -32.49 -32.49 -20.50
CA SER A 29 -32.89 -32.59 -21.91
C SER A 29 -32.10 -31.71 -22.88
N TRP A 30 -30.80 -31.54 -22.63
CA TRP A 30 -29.80 -31.16 -23.64
C TRP A 30 -28.60 -32.12 -23.59
N ARG A 31 -28.86 -33.42 -23.77
CA ARG A 31 -27.82 -34.35 -24.26
C ARG A 31 -27.63 -34.10 -25.76
N CYS A 32 -27.00 -32.98 -26.09
CA CYS A 32 -26.11 -32.98 -27.24
C CYS A 32 -24.97 -33.93 -26.89
N GLN A 33 -24.53 -34.77 -27.83
CA GLN A 33 -23.36 -35.64 -27.67
C GLN A 33 -22.12 -34.80 -27.42
N SER A 34 -21.86 -34.41 -26.16
CA SER A 34 -20.54 -34.02 -25.72
C SER A 34 -19.70 -35.29 -25.72
N ASN A 35 -18.51 -35.22 -26.30
CA ASN A 35 -17.55 -36.31 -26.24
C ASN A 35 -17.21 -36.53 -24.75
N ASP A 36 -17.31 -37.75 -24.22
CA ASP A 36 -17.05 -38.03 -22.78
C ASP A 36 -15.62 -37.61 -22.36
N ASP A 37 -14.73 -37.41 -23.33
CA ASP A 37 -13.36 -36.91 -23.20
C ASP A 37 -13.27 -35.41 -22.81
N GLU A 38 -14.32 -34.62 -23.01
CA GLU A 38 -14.35 -33.17 -22.70
C GLU A 38 -15.03 -32.86 -21.36
N LEU A 39 -15.87 -33.77 -20.83
CA LEU A 39 -16.60 -33.57 -19.57
C LEU A 39 -15.66 -33.57 -18.36
N ILE A 40 -15.76 -32.52 -17.54
CA ILE A 40 -15.02 -32.38 -16.28
C ILE A 40 -15.92 -32.76 -15.09
N SER A 41 -15.56 -33.78 -14.34
CA SER A 41 -16.23 -34.13 -13.08
C SER A 41 -15.49 -33.51 -11.91
N ILE A 42 -16.15 -32.62 -11.17
CA ILE A 42 -15.62 -31.97 -9.97
C ILE A 42 -16.18 -32.69 -8.73
N ILE A 43 -15.32 -33.37 -7.98
CA ILE A 43 -15.68 -34.10 -6.78
C ILE A 43 -15.47 -33.19 -5.57
N VAL A 44 -16.53 -32.97 -4.80
CA VAL A 44 -16.53 -32.09 -3.63
C VAL A 44 -17.37 -32.68 -2.51
N GLU A 45 -16.99 -32.45 -1.25
CA GLU A 45 -17.80 -32.84 -0.10
C GLU A 45 -19.24 -32.24 -0.19
N GLU A 46 -20.24 -32.91 0.38
CA GLU A 46 -21.66 -32.48 0.31
C GLU A 46 -21.91 -31.09 0.89
N VAL A 47 -21.12 -30.72 1.90
CA VAL A 47 -21.21 -29.42 2.58
C VAL A 47 -19.88 -28.72 2.44
N VAL A 48 -19.88 -27.56 1.80
CA VAL A 48 -18.72 -26.68 1.69
C VAL A 48 -18.99 -25.34 2.34
N THR A 49 -17.95 -24.78 2.93
CA THR A 49 -17.94 -23.42 3.50
C THR A 49 -18.02 -22.36 2.40
N ASP A 50 -18.44 -21.14 2.75
CA ASP A 50 -18.61 -20.04 1.79
C ASP A 50 -17.35 -19.70 0.96
N PRO A 51 -16.11 -19.65 1.49
CA PRO A 51 -14.92 -19.40 0.67
C PRO A 51 -14.70 -20.46 -0.42
N VAL A 52 -14.85 -21.75 -0.06
CA VAL A 52 -14.74 -22.85 -1.02
C VAL A 52 -15.85 -22.76 -2.07
N GLN A 53 -17.09 -22.48 -1.65
CA GLN A 53 -18.21 -22.26 -2.56
C GLN A 53 -17.95 -21.06 -3.50
N HIS A 54 -17.31 -20.00 -3.01
CA HIS A 54 -16.93 -18.85 -3.83
C HIS A 54 -15.90 -19.23 -4.90
N GLY A 55 -14.86 -19.98 -4.53
CA GLY A 55 -13.87 -20.52 -5.48
C GLY A 55 -14.51 -21.43 -6.52
N LEU A 56 -15.43 -22.31 -6.10
CA LEU A 56 -16.20 -23.20 -6.97
C LEU A 56 -17.07 -22.41 -7.96
N ASN A 57 -17.80 -21.41 -7.48
CA ASN A 57 -18.62 -20.54 -8.32
C ASN A 57 -17.78 -19.83 -9.38
N HIS A 58 -16.56 -19.40 -9.02
CA HIS A 58 -15.64 -18.79 -9.99
C HIS A 58 -15.18 -19.79 -11.05
N LEU A 59 -14.73 -20.98 -10.64
CA LEU A 59 -14.35 -22.05 -11.56
C LEU A 59 -15.51 -22.44 -12.49
N SER A 60 -16.70 -22.65 -11.96
CA SER A 60 -17.91 -22.95 -12.74
C SER A 60 -18.24 -21.83 -13.72
N ALA A 61 -18.16 -20.57 -13.31
CA ALA A 61 -18.40 -19.43 -14.21
C ALA A 61 -17.35 -19.38 -15.35
N THR A 62 -16.09 -19.68 -15.05
CA THR A 62 -15.03 -19.78 -16.05
C THR A 62 -15.32 -20.90 -17.05
N LEU A 63 -15.66 -22.11 -16.57
CA LEU A 63 -16.05 -23.26 -17.42
C LEU A 63 -17.26 -22.94 -18.31
N GLN A 64 -18.30 -22.33 -17.74
CA GLN A 64 -19.49 -21.89 -18.47
C GLN A 64 -19.15 -20.86 -19.56
N SER A 65 -18.32 -19.86 -19.25
CA SER A 65 -17.93 -18.82 -20.22
C SER A 65 -17.16 -19.38 -21.41
N LEU A 66 -16.48 -20.51 -21.21
CA LEU A 66 -15.70 -21.24 -22.21
C LEU A 66 -16.50 -22.36 -22.88
N HIS A 67 -17.78 -22.54 -22.53
CA HIS A 67 -18.65 -23.61 -23.02
C HIS A 67 -18.10 -25.01 -22.76
N LEU A 68 -17.34 -25.20 -21.68
CA LEU A 68 -16.80 -26.50 -21.27
C LEU A 68 -17.86 -27.24 -20.42
N PRO A 69 -18.24 -28.48 -20.78
CA PRO A 69 -19.19 -29.26 -20.01
C PRO A 69 -18.56 -29.71 -18.68
N PHE A 70 -19.32 -29.59 -17.59
CA PHE A 70 -18.89 -30.05 -16.28
C PHE A 70 -20.07 -30.53 -15.45
N GLU A 71 -19.77 -31.38 -14.48
CA GLU A 71 -20.68 -31.80 -13.42
C GLU A 71 -20.00 -31.64 -12.06
N ILE A 72 -20.81 -31.44 -11.02
CA ILE A 72 -20.35 -31.44 -9.63
C ILE A 72 -20.99 -32.67 -8.97
N VAL A 73 -20.16 -33.52 -8.38
CA VAL A 73 -20.55 -34.79 -7.77
C VAL A 73 -19.98 -34.90 -6.35
N HIS A 74 -20.57 -35.76 -5.52
CA HIS A 74 -20.22 -35.87 -4.10
C HIS A 74 -19.49 -37.16 -3.72
N SER A 75 -19.30 -38.05 -4.70
CA SER A 75 -18.56 -39.30 -4.53
C SER A 75 -17.82 -39.67 -5.81
N GLU A 76 -16.68 -40.35 -5.67
CA GLU A 76 -15.95 -40.92 -6.80
C GLU A 76 -16.82 -41.88 -7.64
N THR A 77 -17.80 -42.55 -7.02
CA THR A 77 -18.72 -43.47 -7.71
C THR A 77 -19.71 -42.80 -8.65
N GLU A 78 -19.88 -41.48 -8.55
CA GLU A 78 -20.83 -40.69 -9.35
C GLU A 78 -20.18 -40.06 -10.59
N VAL A 79 -18.85 -40.17 -10.71
CA VAL A 79 -18.05 -39.56 -11.78
C VAL A 79 -18.42 -40.16 -13.14
N SER A 80 -18.90 -39.32 -14.06
CA SER A 80 -19.18 -39.70 -15.44
C SER A 80 -18.11 -39.24 -16.43
N GLY A 81 -17.41 -38.13 -16.16
CA GLY A 81 -16.37 -37.55 -17.01
C GLY A 81 -15.02 -38.30 -17.01
N HIS A 82 -14.18 -38.01 -18.01
CA HIS A 82 -12.80 -38.50 -18.09
C HIS A 82 -11.79 -37.55 -17.43
N ASN A 83 -12.09 -36.26 -17.37
CA ASN A 83 -11.29 -35.26 -16.66
C ASN A 83 -11.82 -35.10 -15.24
N ILE A 84 -11.00 -35.42 -14.23
CA ILE A 84 -11.45 -35.43 -12.83
C ILE A 84 -10.70 -34.35 -12.04
N LEU A 85 -11.43 -33.56 -11.26
CA LEU A 85 -10.90 -32.64 -10.27
C LEU A 85 -11.51 -32.94 -8.90
N LYS A 86 -10.72 -33.46 -7.96
CA LYS A 86 -11.13 -33.72 -6.59
C LYS A 86 -10.69 -32.59 -5.68
N LEU A 87 -11.57 -32.14 -4.78
CA LEU A 87 -11.33 -31.05 -3.85
C LEU A 87 -11.35 -31.59 -2.42
N GLN A 88 -10.40 -31.15 -1.58
CA GLN A 88 -10.39 -31.52 -0.17
C GLN A 88 -9.69 -30.47 0.72
N LEU A 89 -9.98 -30.53 2.02
CA LEU A 89 -9.22 -29.85 3.06
C LEU A 89 -8.21 -30.82 3.69
N ALA A 90 -7.04 -30.32 4.08
CA ALA A 90 -5.99 -31.13 4.68
C ALA A 90 -6.41 -31.80 6.00
N THR A 91 -7.33 -31.17 6.71
CA THR A 91 -7.91 -31.63 7.99
C THR A 91 -9.26 -32.34 7.79
N GLY A 92 -9.75 -32.45 6.56
CA GLY A 92 -11.06 -33.02 6.21
C GLY A 92 -11.11 -34.55 6.26
N THR A 93 -12.32 -35.10 6.15
CA THR A 93 -12.57 -36.55 6.27
C THR A 93 -11.88 -37.36 5.16
N TRP A 94 -11.72 -36.78 3.96
CA TRP A 94 -11.01 -37.39 2.83
C TRP A 94 -9.48 -37.23 2.91
N GLY A 95 -8.98 -36.21 3.62
CA GLY A 95 -7.54 -35.95 3.78
C GLY A 95 -6.79 -37.06 4.51
N GLN A 96 -7.49 -37.92 5.26
CA GLN A 96 -6.89 -39.09 5.93
C GLN A 96 -6.75 -40.34 5.04
N SER A 97 -7.35 -40.35 3.83
CA SER A 97 -7.48 -41.55 2.99
C SER A 97 -6.42 -41.73 1.90
N GLU A 98 -5.65 -40.68 1.58
CA GLU A 98 -4.64 -40.70 0.50
C GLU A 98 -3.21 -40.71 1.07
N SER A 99 -2.82 -41.83 1.70
CA SER A 99 -1.53 -42.00 2.39
C SER A 99 -0.29 -41.70 1.54
N ASP A 100 -0.41 -41.86 0.22
CA ASP A 100 0.69 -41.73 -0.74
C ASP A 100 1.03 -40.26 -1.07
N LEU A 101 0.22 -39.29 -0.61
CA LEU A 101 0.40 -37.86 -0.84
C LEU A 101 0.69 -37.06 0.43
N ASN A 102 0.94 -37.73 1.57
CA ASN A 102 1.18 -37.06 2.86
C ASN A 102 2.29 -36.00 2.82
N ASP A 103 3.37 -36.22 2.07
CA ASP A 103 4.48 -35.25 1.90
C ASP A 103 4.11 -34.05 1.01
N GLN A 104 2.95 -34.07 0.35
CA GLN A 104 2.42 -33.01 -0.52
C GLN A 104 1.23 -32.27 0.10
N MET A 105 0.87 -32.60 1.34
CA MET A 105 -0.23 -31.96 2.06
C MET A 105 0.21 -30.59 2.59
N PRO A 106 -0.56 -29.52 2.30
CA PRO A 106 -0.27 -28.21 2.85
C PRO A 106 -0.42 -28.25 4.38
N ASN A 107 0.46 -27.54 5.09
CA ASN A 107 0.62 -27.67 6.55
C ASN A 107 0.60 -26.34 7.32
N GLU A 108 0.26 -25.24 6.65
CA GLU A 108 0.13 -23.92 7.26
C GLU A 108 -1.07 -23.15 6.68
N PRO A 109 -1.65 -22.17 7.42
CA PRO A 109 -2.79 -21.38 6.97
C PRO A 109 -2.63 -20.83 5.55
N GLU A 110 -3.73 -20.84 4.80
CA GLU A 110 -3.84 -20.42 3.39
C GLU A 110 -3.01 -21.22 2.37
N ALA A 111 -2.14 -22.14 2.80
CA ALA A 111 -1.37 -22.96 1.88
C ALA A 111 -2.26 -23.95 1.12
N TYR A 112 -1.84 -24.31 -0.10
CA TYR A 112 -2.54 -25.29 -0.92
C TYR A 112 -1.60 -26.08 -1.82
N SER A 113 -2.08 -27.23 -2.28
CA SER A 113 -1.44 -28.03 -3.31
C SER A 113 -2.42 -28.42 -4.41
N ILE A 114 -1.88 -28.59 -5.63
CA ILE A 114 -2.56 -29.18 -6.78
C ILE A 114 -1.70 -30.34 -7.23
N SER A 115 -2.20 -31.56 -7.17
CA SER A 115 -1.42 -32.78 -7.46
C SER A 115 -2.14 -33.70 -8.43
N ARG A 116 -1.39 -34.52 -9.16
CA ARG A 116 -1.96 -35.54 -10.04
C ARG A 116 -2.39 -36.74 -9.20
N ILE A 117 -3.58 -37.26 -9.48
CA ILE A 117 -4.15 -38.45 -8.85
C ILE A 117 -4.72 -39.42 -9.88
N LYS A 118 -5.11 -40.61 -9.41
CA LYS A 118 -5.95 -41.53 -10.16
C LYS A 118 -7.25 -41.76 -9.41
N VAL A 119 -8.37 -41.64 -10.10
CA VAL A 119 -9.71 -41.93 -9.58
C VAL A 119 -10.34 -42.96 -10.51
N GLN A 120 -10.64 -44.16 -10.00
CA GLN A 120 -11.17 -45.29 -10.79
C GLN A 120 -10.38 -45.55 -12.08
N ASP A 121 -9.05 -45.65 -11.98
CA ASP A 121 -8.09 -45.82 -13.10
C ASP A 121 -8.03 -44.67 -14.13
N LYS A 122 -8.83 -43.61 -13.98
CA LYS A 122 -8.75 -42.38 -14.79
C LYS A 122 -7.75 -41.40 -14.17
N SER A 123 -7.06 -40.63 -15.01
CA SER A 123 -6.15 -39.57 -14.52
C SER A 123 -6.96 -38.36 -14.06
N GLY A 124 -6.60 -37.79 -12.91
CA GLY A 124 -7.26 -36.62 -12.35
C GLY A 124 -6.31 -35.70 -11.62
N TRP A 125 -6.88 -34.64 -11.05
CA TRP A 125 -6.19 -33.67 -10.23
C TRP A 125 -6.85 -33.58 -8.85
N LEU A 126 -6.03 -33.40 -7.82
CA LEU A 126 -6.44 -33.13 -6.45
C LEU A 126 -6.04 -31.72 -6.10
N ALA A 127 -7.01 -30.89 -5.72
CA ALA A 127 -6.74 -29.60 -5.07
C ALA A 127 -6.96 -29.77 -3.57
N THR A 128 -5.91 -29.52 -2.79
CA THR A 128 -5.96 -29.58 -1.32
C THR A 128 -5.64 -28.20 -0.76
N GLY A 129 -6.51 -27.65 0.06
CA GLY A 129 -6.19 -26.50 0.91
C GLY A 129 -5.85 -26.94 2.33
N PHE A 130 -4.93 -26.25 3.01
CA PHE A 130 -4.79 -26.43 4.46
C PHE A 130 -6.08 -26.02 5.17
N ASP A 131 -6.64 -24.90 4.73
CA ASP A 131 -7.92 -24.34 5.13
C ASP A 131 -8.77 -23.98 3.90
N GLU A 132 -9.95 -23.43 4.15
CA GLU A 132 -10.94 -23.02 3.15
C GLU A 132 -10.38 -21.94 2.21
N ARG A 133 -9.54 -21.04 2.72
CA ARG A 133 -8.91 -19.97 1.92
C ARG A 133 -7.90 -20.57 0.95
N GLY A 134 -7.06 -21.50 1.43
CA GLY A 134 -6.09 -22.21 0.59
C GLY A 134 -6.79 -22.99 -0.52
N LEU A 135 -7.87 -23.71 -0.22
CA LEU A 135 -8.62 -24.44 -1.24
C LEU A 135 -9.28 -23.49 -2.26
N MET A 136 -9.84 -22.36 -1.81
CA MET A 136 -10.35 -21.31 -2.69
C MET A 136 -9.24 -20.74 -3.61
N TYR A 137 -8.03 -20.53 -3.10
CA TYR A 137 -6.90 -20.07 -3.90
C TYR A 137 -6.47 -21.11 -4.95
N ALA A 138 -6.49 -22.40 -4.61
CA ALA A 138 -6.25 -23.48 -5.56
C ALA A 138 -7.28 -23.45 -6.71
N LEU A 139 -8.56 -23.25 -6.38
CA LEU A 139 -9.64 -23.15 -7.37
C LEU A 139 -9.49 -21.95 -8.30
N PHE A 140 -9.05 -20.80 -7.78
CA PHE A 140 -8.73 -19.64 -8.63
C PHE A 140 -7.57 -19.93 -9.58
N ASP A 141 -6.50 -20.56 -9.10
CA ASP A 141 -5.35 -20.89 -9.96
C ASP A 141 -5.73 -21.91 -11.04
N ILE A 142 -6.57 -22.90 -10.71
CA ILE A 142 -7.12 -23.84 -11.69
C ILE A 142 -7.98 -23.10 -12.72
N ALA A 143 -8.85 -22.19 -12.28
CA ALA A 143 -9.67 -21.39 -13.17
C ALA A 143 -8.82 -20.51 -14.11
N ASP A 144 -7.78 -19.84 -13.59
CA ASP A 144 -6.84 -19.03 -14.39
C ASP A 144 -6.10 -19.92 -15.43
N CYS A 145 -5.66 -21.13 -15.04
CA CYS A 145 -5.05 -22.09 -15.98
C CYS A 145 -6.00 -22.51 -17.10
N ILE A 146 -7.27 -22.76 -16.79
CA ILE A 146 -8.30 -23.14 -17.79
C ILE A 146 -8.65 -21.95 -18.69
N GLU A 147 -8.75 -20.75 -18.11
CA GLU A 147 -9.05 -19.51 -18.84
C GLU A 147 -8.00 -19.22 -19.92
N TYR A 148 -6.72 -19.42 -19.59
CA TYR A 148 -5.60 -19.09 -20.46
C TYR A 148 -4.94 -20.29 -21.16
N ARG A 149 -5.65 -21.43 -21.25
CA ARG A 149 -5.15 -22.64 -21.90
C ARG A 149 -4.81 -22.43 -23.38
N GLU A 150 -3.76 -23.11 -23.85
CA GLU A 150 -3.39 -23.12 -25.27
C GLU A 150 -4.21 -24.12 -26.09
N ASP A 151 -4.50 -25.29 -25.51
CA ASP A 151 -5.29 -26.34 -26.14
C ASP A 151 -6.74 -26.28 -25.66
N GLU A 152 -7.64 -25.91 -26.57
CA GLU A 152 -9.06 -25.81 -26.26
C GLU A 152 -9.72 -27.17 -25.98
N SER A 153 -9.17 -28.26 -26.52
CA SER A 153 -9.73 -29.61 -26.47
C SER A 153 -9.34 -30.41 -25.21
N ALA A 154 -8.41 -29.91 -24.40
CA ALA A 154 -7.89 -30.61 -23.25
C ALA A 154 -7.80 -29.68 -22.01
N PRO A 155 -8.94 -29.43 -21.32
CA PRO A 155 -9.08 -28.32 -20.39
C PRO A 155 -8.15 -28.38 -19.17
N LEU A 156 -7.73 -29.58 -18.75
CA LEU A 156 -6.86 -29.78 -17.59
C LEU A 156 -5.39 -30.07 -17.95
N THR A 157 -5.02 -30.11 -19.23
CA THR A 157 -3.64 -30.47 -19.65
C THR A 157 -2.61 -29.43 -19.23
N GLY A 158 -3.00 -28.16 -19.15
CA GLY A 158 -2.14 -27.06 -18.70
C GLY A 158 -1.84 -27.06 -17.21
N LEU A 159 -2.58 -27.83 -16.40
CA LEU A 159 -2.34 -27.91 -14.96
C LEU A 159 -0.99 -28.57 -14.66
N LYS A 160 -0.34 -28.05 -13.63
CA LYS A 160 0.96 -28.51 -13.12
C LYS A 160 0.81 -28.85 -11.65
N THR A 161 1.68 -29.73 -11.16
CA THR A 161 1.77 -29.95 -9.72
C THR A 161 2.25 -28.65 -9.06
N VAL A 162 1.50 -28.16 -8.07
CA VAL A 162 1.77 -26.92 -7.34
C VAL A 162 1.74 -27.23 -5.85
N HIS A 163 2.66 -26.61 -5.11
CA HIS A 163 2.58 -26.47 -3.67
C HIS A 163 2.94 -25.02 -3.36
N ASP A 164 1.98 -24.23 -2.87
CA ASP A 164 2.14 -22.80 -2.69
C ASP A 164 1.60 -22.38 -1.33
N HIS A 165 2.21 -21.35 -0.74
CA HIS A 165 1.98 -20.98 0.65
C HIS A 165 2.30 -19.49 0.88
N PRO A 166 1.66 -18.82 1.85
CA PRO A 166 1.82 -17.39 2.03
C PRO A 166 3.22 -17.03 2.56
N TYR A 167 3.94 -16.19 1.83
CA TYR A 167 5.21 -15.61 2.26
C TYR A 167 5.00 -14.52 3.31
N VAL A 168 3.99 -13.67 3.15
CA VAL A 168 3.54 -12.69 4.15
C VAL A 168 2.19 -13.12 4.73
N GLY A 169 2.09 -13.27 6.05
CA GLY A 169 0.90 -13.80 6.73
C GLY A 169 -0.34 -12.92 6.59
N THR A 170 -0.26 -11.64 6.98
CA THR A 170 -1.37 -10.69 6.81
C THR A 170 -1.12 -9.73 5.65
N ARG A 171 -2.02 -9.75 4.67
CA ARG A 171 -1.98 -8.90 3.47
C ARG A 171 -3.24 -8.05 3.51
N ALA A 172 -3.15 -6.92 4.20
CA ALA A 172 -4.29 -6.05 4.49
C ALA A 172 -4.39 -4.86 3.52
N ILE A 173 -5.62 -4.41 3.31
CA ILE A 173 -5.90 -3.16 2.63
C ILE A 173 -6.88 -2.30 3.43
N SER A 174 -6.67 -0.99 3.42
CA SER A 174 -7.55 -0.06 4.14
C SER A 174 -8.20 0.97 3.24
N MET A 175 -9.39 1.37 3.67
CA MET A 175 -10.23 2.38 3.03
C MET A 175 -10.72 3.39 4.08
N TYR A 176 -10.98 4.61 3.63
CA TYR A 176 -11.42 5.71 4.50
C TYR A 176 -12.85 6.14 4.17
N THR A 177 -13.56 6.62 5.20
CA THR A 177 -14.90 7.21 5.10
C THR A 177 -14.83 8.73 4.91
N MET A 178 -14.06 9.20 3.92
CA MET A 178 -13.68 10.62 3.78
C MET A 178 -14.84 11.62 3.60
N ASN A 179 -15.99 11.17 3.13
CA ASN A 179 -17.14 12.02 2.87
C ASN A 179 -18.43 11.18 2.96
N ARG A 180 -19.47 11.72 3.60
CA ARG A 180 -20.71 10.98 3.90
C ARG A 180 -21.42 10.56 2.62
N ARG A 181 -21.70 11.51 1.71
CA ARG A 181 -22.38 11.21 0.45
C ARG A 181 -21.60 10.21 -0.40
N TYR A 182 -20.28 10.37 -0.53
CA TYR A 182 -19.47 9.41 -1.29
C TYR A 182 -19.44 8.02 -0.65
N TRP A 183 -19.34 7.95 0.68
CA TRP A 183 -19.42 6.70 1.42
C TRP A 183 -20.76 5.99 1.17
N GLU A 184 -21.88 6.67 1.41
CA GLU A 184 -23.24 6.10 1.30
C GLU A 184 -23.57 5.62 -0.13
N THR A 185 -23.03 6.25 -1.18
CA THR A 185 -23.24 5.80 -2.57
C THR A 185 -22.69 4.39 -2.84
N ARG A 186 -21.67 3.97 -2.10
CA ARG A 186 -21.07 2.63 -2.21
C ARG A 186 -21.50 1.72 -1.07
N PHE A 187 -21.67 2.26 0.12
CA PHE A 187 -21.98 1.51 1.33
C PHE A 187 -23.25 0.66 1.18
N TYR A 188 -24.28 1.20 0.50
CA TYR A 188 -25.52 0.48 0.24
C TYR A 188 -25.56 -0.29 -1.10
N ASP A 189 -24.47 -0.30 -1.87
CA ASP A 189 -24.37 -1.05 -3.12
C ASP A 189 -23.71 -2.42 -2.86
N GLU A 190 -24.54 -3.44 -2.64
CA GLU A 190 -24.05 -4.82 -2.45
C GLU A 190 -23.25 -5.33 -3.67
N ALA A 191 -23.61 -4.91 -4.89
CA ALA A 191 -22.89 -5.35 -6.09
C ALA A 191 -21.48 -4.75 -6.16
N TYR A 192 -21.32 -3.50 -5.70
CA TYR A 192 -20.00 -2.89 -5.51
C TYR A 192 -19.14 -3.73 -4.59
N TRP A 193 -19.64 -4.08 -3.40
CA TRP A 193 -18.85 -4.81 -2.40
C TRP A 193 -18.53 -6.24 -2.83
N LYS A 194 -19.45 -6.95 -3.48
CA LYS A 194 -19.15 -8.27 -4.06
C LYS A 194 -17.99 -8.20 -5.02
N LYS A 195 -18.04 -7.28 -6.00
CA LYS A 195 -16.95 -7.12 -6.98
C LYS A 195 -15.63 -6.66 -6.35
N TYR A 196 -15.69 -5.77 -5.36
CA TYR A 196 -14.50 -5.29 -4.67
C TYR A 196 -13.81 -6.43 -3.91
N MET A 197 -14.57 -7.18 -3.11
CA MET A 197 -14.04 -8.31 -2.37
C MET A 197 -13.61 -9.46 -3.30
N ASP A 198 -14.28 -9.68 -4.45
CA ASP A 198 -13.81 -10.61 -5.50
C ASP A 198 -12.40 -10.23 -5.99
N MET A 199 -12.16 -8.93 -6.26
CA MET A 199 -10.85 -8.43 -6.68
C MET A 199 -9.78 -8.68 -5.62
N LEU A 200 -10.11 -8.46 -4.35
CA LEU A 200 -9.20 -8.69 -3.23
C LEU A 200 -8.88 -10.17 -3.04
N ALA A 201 -9.88 -11.05 -3.05
CA ALA A 201 -9.71 -12.49 -2.87
C ALA A 201 -8.89 -13.11 -4.01
N ARG A 202 -9.19 -12.76 -5.27
CA ARG A 202 -8.40 -13.19 -6.44
C ARG A 202 -6.96 -12.69 -6.39
N SER A 203 -6.75 -11.51 -5.80
CA SER A 203 -5.42 -10.95 -5.56
C SER A 203 -4.73 -11.55 -4.33
N ARG A 204 -5.43 -12.37 -3.53
CA ARG A 204 -4.98 -12.95 -2.25
C ARG A 204 -4.77 -11.94 -1.12
N PHE A 205 -5.48 -10.81 -1.10
CA PHE A 205 -5.65 -10.08 0.15
C PHE A 205 -6.55 -10.89 1.10
N ASN A 206 -6.22 -10.90 2.38
CA ASN A 206 -6.94 -11.66 3.39
C ASN A 206 -7.46 -10.82 4.55
N SER A 207 -7.28 -9.50 4.50
CA SER A 207 -7.81 -8.59 5.51
C SER A 207 -8.17 -7.23 4.91
N VAL A 208 -9.30 -6.67 5.34
CA VAL A 208 -9.76 -5.32 5.04
C VAL A 208 -9.91 -4.53 6.34
N VAL A 209 -9.46 -3.27 6.32
CA VAL A 209 -9.65 -2.32 7.42
C VAL A 209 -10.49 -1.13 6.95
N LEU A 210 -11.74 -1.05 7.44
CA LEU A 210 -12.62 0.10 7.20
C LEU A 210 -12.38 1.17 8.27
N ILE A 211 -11.87 2.34 7.87
CA ILE A 211 -11.45 3.38 8.80
C ILE A 211 -12.50 4.49 8.94
N PHE A 212 -12.91 4.74 10.17
CA PHE A 212 -13.84 5.78 10.60
C PHE A 212 -13.12 6.96 11.25
N GLY A 213 -13.52 8.19 10.91
CA GLY A 213 -13.04 9.41 11.58
C GLY A 213 -11.58 9.77 11.27
N TYR A 214 -11.15 9.67 10.00
CA TYR A 214 -9.80 10.11 9.61
C TYR A 214 -9.81 11.46 8.89
N GLU A 215 -9.52 12.54 9.64
CA GLU A 215 -9.25 13.89 9.07
C GLU A 215 -10.26 14.33 8.00
N ASN A 216 -11.54 14.03 8.21
CA ASN A 216 -12.61 14.12 7.23
C ASN A 216 -13.71 15.10 7.64
N GLY A 217 -13.42 16.09 8.48
CA GLY A 217 -14.42 17.06 8.92
C GLY A 217 -15.34 16.57 10.03
N GLY A 218 -14.94 15.52 10.76
CA GLY A 218 -15.66 14.99 11.93
C GLY A 218 -16.75 13.97 11.62
N PHE A 219 -16.88 13.53 10.37
CA PHE A 219 -17.80 12.44 10.03
C PHE A 219 -17.29 11.12 10.61
N LEU A 220 -18.16 10.45 11.39
CA LEU A 220 -17.85 9.23 12.14
C LEU A 220 -16.79 9.41 13.24
N ALA A 221 -16.79 10.58 13.89
CA ALA A 221 -15.91 10.94 15.00
C ALA A 221 -16.70 11.23 16.31
N PRO A 222 -17.11 10.21 17.09
CA PRO A 222 -16.93 8.77 16.86
C PRO A 222 -18.02 8.15 15.97
N CYS A 223 -17.86 6.88 15.60
CA CYS A 223 -18.74 6.21 14.63
C CYS A 223 -20.08 5.72 15.20
N TYR A 224 -20.20 5.47 16.51
CA TYR A 224 -21.34 4.75 17.08
C TYR A 224 -22.72 5.36 16.76
N PRO A 225 -22.94 6.69 16.90
CA PRO A 225 -24.24 7.31 16.59
C PRO A 225 -24.70 7.16 15.13
N TYR A 226 -23.82 6.80 14.21
CA TYR A 226 -24.20 6.49 12.84
C TYR A 226 -24.91 5.14 12.71
N PHE A 227 -24.66 4.22 13.64
CA PHE A 227 -25.18 2.85 13.64
C PHE A 227 -26.26 2.62 14.71
N PHE A 228 -26.17 3.28 15.87
CA PHE A 228 -27.13 3.14 16.96
C PHE A 228 -26.95 4.24 18.02
N ASN A 229 -28.00 4.47 18.81
CA ASN A 229 -27.94 5.29 20.02
C ASN A 229 -27.63 4.44 21.27
N VAL A 230 -27.11 5.09 22.33
CA VAL A 230 -26.85 4.47 23.63
C VAL A 230 -27.86 5.02 24.64
N ASP A 231 -28.66 4.13 25.24
CA ASP A 231 -29.84 4.53 26.02
C ASP A 231 -29.46 5.25 27.31
N GLU A 232 -28.30 4.92 27.89
CA GLU A 232 -27.72 5.57 29.06
C GLU A 232 -27.21 6.99 28.78
N TYR A 233 -27.04 7.34 27.50
CA TYR A 233 -26.53 8.63 27.04
C TYR A 233 -27.43 9.23 25.94
N PRO A 234 -28.72 9.52 26.22
CA PRO A 234 -29.69 9.94 25.21
C PRO A 234 -29.38 11.32 24.60
N GLY A 235 -28.49 12.10 25.23
CA GLY A 235 -28.00 13.37 24.70
C GLY A 235 -26.87 13.22 23.67
N VAL A 236 -26.29 12.03 23.50
CA VAL A 236 -25.21 11.78 22.54
C VAL A 236 -25.78 11.19 21.25
N GLY A 237 -25.61 11.89 20.12
CA GLY A 237 -26.21 11.46 18.85
C GLY A 237 -25.76 12.29 17.64
N MET A 238 -26.09 11.82 16.43
CA MET A 238 -26.00 12.62 15.22
C MET A 238 -27.33 13.36 14.97
N PRO A 239 -27.33 14.67 14.70
CA PRO A 239 -28.56 15.40 14.40
C PRO A 239 -29.31 14.81 13.21
N ASN A 240 -30.65 14.84 13.28
CA ASN A 240 -31.54 14.38 12.20
C ASN A 240 -31.35 12.90 11.76
N MET A 241 -30.65 12.09 12.55
CA MET A 241 -30.46 10.66 12.27
C MET A 241 -31.68 9.85 12.74
N ALA A 242 -32.43 9.28 11.80
CA ALA A 242 -33.60 8.45 12.12
C ALA A 242 -33.18 7.04 12.59
N PRO A 243 -33.93 6.39 13.51
CA PRO A 243 -33.66 5.01 13.90
C PRO A 243 -33.63 4.02 12.74
N GLU A 244 -34.46 4.22 11.72
CA GLU A 244 -34.48 3.39 10.51
C GLU A 244 -33.20 3.55 9.68
N GLU A 245 -32.60 4.75 9.68
CA GLU A 245 -31.32 5.01 9.02
C GLU A 245 -30.17 4.32 9.76
N GLN A 246 -30.15 4.40 11.10
CA GLN A 246 -29.21 3.65 11.95
C GLN A 246 -29.32 2.14 11.71
N ALA A 247 -30.53 1.59 11.70
CA ALA A 247 -30.78 0.18 11.42
C ALA A 247 -30.29 -0.23 10.03
N ARG A 248 -30.53 0.60 9.01
CA ARG A 248 -30.02 0.38 7.65
C ARG A 248 -28.50 0.40 7.60
N ASN A 249 -27.86 1.35 8.29
CA ASN A 249 -26.41 1.45 8.37
C ASN A 249 -25.79 0.22 9.03
N LEU A 250 -26.37 -0.22 10.14
CA LEU A 250 -25.91 -1.40 10.85
C LEU A 250 -26.08 -2.68 10.01
N ALA A 251 -27.22 -2.82 9.33
CA ALA A 251 -27.46 -3.94 8.42
C ALA A 251 -26.48 -3.95 7.24
N ALA A 252 -26.17 -2.79 6.67
CA ALA A 252 -25.20 -2.67 5.57
C ALA A 252 -23.77 -3.01 6.02
N LEU A 253 -23.36 -2.61 7.23
CA LEU A 253 -22.05 -2.98 7.79
C LEU A 253 -21.95 -4.50 7.99
N ASN A 254 -22.92 -5.12 8.64
CA ASN A 254 -22.94 -6.57 8.83
C ASN A 254 -22.95 -7.32 7.49
N ARG A 255 -23.73 -6.84 6.50
CA ARG A 255 -23.74 -7.42 5.15
C ARG A 255 -22.39 -7.30 4.46
N MET A 256 -21.68 -6.19 4.63
CA MET A 256 -20.35 -5.98 4.07
C MET A 256 -19.31 -6.94 4.68
N ILE A 257 -19.41 -7.21 5.99
CA ILE A 257 -18.57 -8.19 6.70
C ILE A 257 -18.85 -9.60 6.18
N GLU A 258 -20.11 -10.00 6.08
CA GLU A 258 -20.50 -11.31 5.54
C GLU A 258 -19.96 -11.51 4.10
N ILE A 259 -20.06 -10.48 3.24
CA ILE A 259 -19.52 -10.54 1.87
C ILE A 259 -17.99 -10.77 1.86
N ALA A 260 -17.26 -10.19 2.83
CA ALA A 260 -15.82 -10.37 2.98
C ALA A 260 -15.49 -11.80 3.48
N HIS A 261 -16.18 -12.27 4.52
CA HIS A 261 -16.01 -13.61 5.07
C HIS A 261 -16.31 -14.72 4.06
N ASN A 262 -17.34 -14.54 3.22
CA ASN A 262 -17.66 -15.47 2.14
C ASN A 262 -16.55 -15.59 1.09
N ARG A 263 -15.53 -14.73 1.16
CA ARG A 263 -14.34 -14.70 0.29
C ARG A 263 -13.05 -14.90 1.08
N GLY A 264 -13.14 -15.38 2.32
CA GLY A 264 -11.97 -15.63 3.17
C GLY A 264 -11.21 -14.36 3.56
N ILE A 265 -11.88 -13.20 3.62
CA ILE A 265 -11.26 -11.92 3.97
C ILE A 265 -11.74 -11.51 5.36
N GLU A 266 -10.79 -11.34 6.27
CA GLU A 266 -11.04 -10.75 7.60
C GLU A 266 -11.46 -9.29 7.47
N PHE A 267 -12.40 -8.86 8.31
CA PHE A 267 -12.92 -7.51 8.33
C PHE A 267 -12.66 -6.84 9.67
N LYS A 268 -11.91 -5.74 9.64
CA LYS A 268 -11.58 -4.93 10.81
C LYS A 268 -12.11 -3.52 10.64
N VAL A 269 -12.43 -2.86 11.75
CA VAL A 269 -12.79 -1.44 11.76
C VAL A 269 -11.74 -0.61 12.49
N GLY A 270 -11.33 0.49 11.85
CA GLY A 270 -10.48 1.49 12.46
C GLY A 270 -11.31 2.59 13.12
N ILE A 271 -11.23 2.73 14.43
CA ILE A 271 -11.82 3.86 15.16
C ILE A 271 -10.71 4.88 15.40
N TRP A 272 -10.68 5.91 14.55
CA TRP A 272 -9.60 6.90 14.61
C TRP A 272 -9.93 8.11 15.48
N ASP A 273 -11.21 8.40 15.68
CA ASP A 273 -11.66 9.50 16.53
C ASP A 273 -12.60 8.98 17.61
N HIS A 274 -12.31 9.35 18.87
CA HIS A 274 -13.15 9.03 20.02
C HIS A 274 -14.06 10.20 20.40
N ILE A 275 -13.69 11.41 19.99
CA ILE A 275 -14.46 12.65 20.15
C ILE A 275 -14.01 13.65 19.08
N TYR A 276 -14.94 14.38 18.46
CA TYR A 276 -14.59 15.47 17.54
C TYR A 276 -14.36 16.79 18.31
N ARG A 277 -13.16 17.36 18.16
CA ARG A 277 -12.75 18.66 18.73
C ARG A 277 -12.23 19.64 17.66
N GLY A 278 -12.40 19.31 16.37
CA GLY A 278 -11.88 20.10 15.26
C GLY A 278 -10.36 19.96 15.06
N GLY A 279 -9.68 21.06 14.74
CA GLY A 279 -8.22 21.05 14.53
C GLY A 279 -7.78 20.12 13.40
N VAL A 280 -6.94 19.12 13.71
CA VAL A 280 -6.48 18.15 12.69
C VAL A 280 -7.63 17.31 12.14
N GLN A 281 -8.63 16.98 12.96
CA GLN A 281 -9.80 16.16 12.57
C GLN A 281 -10.65 16.86 11.48
N ALA A 282 -10.54 18.20 11.37
CA ALA A 282 -11.22 18.96 10.34
C ALA A 282 -10.64 18.76 8.93
N GLY A 283 -9.57 17.98 8.74
CA GLY A 283 -9.00 17.73 7.41
C GLY A 283 -8.34 18.95 6.76
N GLY A 284 -8.18 20.04 7.50
CA GLY A 284 -7.71 21.32 6.96
C GLY A 284 -8.83 22.23 6.46
N ILE A 285 -10.10 21.88 6.67
CA ILE A 285 -11.23 22.80 6.54
C ILE A 285 -11.03 23.93 7.57
N SER A 286 -11.21 25.20 7.14
CA SER A 286 -11.08 26.33 8.06
C SER A 286 -12.31 26.41 8.99
N PRO A 287 -12.19 26.99 10.20
CA PRO A 287 -13.34 27.21 11.08
C PRO A 287 -14.47 28.01 10.42
N GLU A 288 -14.13 28.99 9.57
CA GLU A 288 -15.09 29.78 8.80
C GLU A 288 -15.83 28.94 7.77
N ASP A 289 -15.11 28.09 7.01
CA ASP A 289 -15.73 27.19 6.05
C ASP A 289 -16.62 26.14 6.74
N LEU A 290 -16.20 25.65 7.91
CA LEU A 290 -16.99 24.68 8.68
C LEU A 290 -18.26 25.32 9.24
N ALA A 291 -18.20 26.56 9.73
CA ALA A 291 -19.35 27.30 10.25
C ALA A 291 -20.42 27.57 9.18
N ASN A 292 -20.03 27.58 7.90
CA ASN A 292 -20.93 27.78 6.76
C ASN A 292 -21.45 26.47 6.13
N GLN A 293 -21.10 25.31 6.70
CA GLN A 293 -21.54 24.00 6.22
C GLN A 293 -22.65 23.41 7.09
N ASN A 294 -23.47 22.55 6.50
CA ASN A 294 -24.34 21.66 7.27
C ASN A 294 -23.43 20.71 8.09
N THR A 295 -23.71 20.62 9.39
CA THR A 295 -22.94 19.86 10.39
C THR A 295 -23.72 18.67 10.98
N ASP A 296 -24.81 18.23 10.34
CA ASP A 296 -25.63 17.08 10.75
C ASP A 296 -24.84 15.75 10.73
N HIS A 297 -23.64 15.75 10.14
CA HIS A 297 -22.73 14.61 10.17
C HIS A 297 -21.87 14.53 11.44
N LEU A 298 -21.91 15.55 12.32
CA LEU A 298 -21.17 15.57 13.58
C LEU A 298 -21.95 14.90 14.71
N VAL A 299 -21.22 14.39 15.69
CA VAL A 299 -21.81 13.88 16.94
C VAL A 299 -21.93 15.02 17.95
N GLU A 300 -23.13 15.21 18.49
CA GLU A 300 -23.43 16.17 19.55
C GLU A 300 -23.50 15.48 20.92
N GLY A 301 -23.41 16.26 22.00
CA GLY A 301 -23.58 15.81 23.39
C GLY A 301 -22.39 15.08 24.03
N LEU A 302 -21.42 14.60 23.24
CA LEU A 302 -20.18 13.99 23.75
C LEU A 302 -19.17 15.07 24.16
N ASN A 303 -18.60 14.94 25.35
CA ASN A 303 -17.64 15.89 25.92
C ASN A 303 -16.65 15.18 26.85
N ALA A 304 -15.69 15.91 27.44
CA ALA A 304 -14.66 15.32 28.29
C ALA A 304 -15.21 14.60 29.54
N GLU A 305 -16.36 15.03 30.08
CA GLU A 305 -16.95 14.49 31.31
C GLU A 305 -17.61 13.13 31.08
N ASN A 306 -18.25 12.94 29.92
CA ASN A 306 -18.96 11.71 29.59
C ASN A 306 -18.23 10.79 28.61
N LEU A 307 -17.08 11.20 28.05
CA LEU A 307 -16.34 10.48 27.01
C LEU A 307 -16.07 9.01 27.36
N SER A 308 -15.33 8.75 28.45
CA SER A 308 -14.94 7.36 28.79
C SER A 308 -16.15 6.49 29.10
N GLY A 309 -17.11 7.03 29.85
CA GLY A 309 -18.35 6.32 30.20
C GLY A 309 -19.16 5.97 28.96
N TYR A 310 -19.38 6.92 28.06
CA TYR A 310 -20.09 6.70 26.80
C TYR A 310 -19.36 5.69 25.91
N THR A 311 -18.07 5.89 25.65
CA THR A 311 -17.32 5.04 24.70
C THR A 311 -17.27 3.58 25.16
N LYS A 312 -17.19 3.31 26.46
CA LYS A 312 -17.23 1.93 26.97
C LYS A 312 -18.55 1.23 26.65
N VAL A 313 -19.68 1.88 26.97
CA VAL A 313 -21.00 1.30 26.68
C VAL A 313 -21.24 1.20 25.17
N ALA A 314 -20.86 2.23 24.41
CA ALA A 314 -21.01 2.25 22.96
C ALA A 314 -20.16 1.17 22.28
N PHE A 315 -18.92 0.95 22.73
CA PHE A 315 -18.07 -0.11 22.20
C PHE A 315 -18.64 -1.50 22.51
N ALA A 316 -19.05 -1.75 23.75
CA ALA A 316 -19.65 -3.03 24.13
C ALA A 316 -20.91 -3.33 23.29
N LYS A 317 -21.76 -2.32 23.11
CA LYS A 317 -22.94 -2.42 22.23
C LYS A 317 -22.53 -2.64 20.76
N PHE A 318 -21.44 -2.04 20.29
CA PHE A 318 -20.97 -2.24 18.93
C PHE A 318 -20.53 -3.69 18.67
N VAL A 319 -19.73 -4.27 19.58
CA VAL A 319 -19.31 -5.67 19.51
C VAL A 319 -20.53 -6.60 19.53
N GLN A 320 -21.54 -6.30 20.34
CA GLN A 320 -22.78 -7.08 20.38
C GLN A 320 -23.57 -7.01 19.06
N LEU A 321 -23.62 -5.83 18.44
CA LEU A 321 -24.43 -5.57 17.23
C LEU A 321 -23.70 -5.93 15.92
N VAL A 322 -22.39 -6.15 15.99
CA VAL A 322 -21.52 -6.54 14.87
C VAL A 322 -20.65 -7.72 15.31
N PRO A 323 -21.26 -8.89 15.56
CA PRO A 323 -20.59 -10.02 16.21
C PRO A 323 -19.51 -10.68 15.35
N GLU A 324 -19.62 -10.57 14.02
CA GLU A 324 -18.68 -11.19 13.05
C GLU A 324 -17.46 -10.30 12.75
N LEU A 325 -17.18 -9.29 13.56
CA LEU A 325 -16.01 -8.43 13.33
C LEU A 325 -14.71 -9.12 13.81
N ASP A 326 -13.67 -9.13 12.98
CA ASP A 326 -12.41 -9.84 13.29
C ASP A 326 -11.41 -9.01 14.12
N GLY A 327 -11.61 -7.69 14.20
CA GLY A 327 -10.67 -6.84 14.92
C GLY A 327 -10.96 -5.34 14.87
N PHE A 328 -10.28 -4.62 15.74
CA PHE A 328 -10.29 -3.16 15.79
C PHE A 328 -8.90 -2.59 15.59
N GLN A 329 -8.82 -1.46 14.91
CA GLN A 329 -7.65 -0.60 14.95
C GLN A 329 -7.97 0.71 15.66
N LEU A 330 -7.07 1.13 16.55
CA LEU A 330 -7.29 2.28 17.43
C LEU A 330 -6.22 3.34 17.19
N ARG A 331 -6.66 4.59 16.92
CA ARG A 331 -5.74 5.75 16.90
C ARG A 331 -5.56 6.26 18.33
N MET A 332 -4.39 5.96 18.88
CA MET A 332 -4.13 6.10 20.31
C MET A 332 -3.76 7.52 20.76
N HIS A 333 -3.27 8.36 19.85
CA HIS A 333 -2.68 9.65 20.18
C HIS A 333 -3.65 10.83 19.97
N ASN A 334 -3.19 12.03 20.27
CA ASN A 334 -4.02 13.24 20.38
C ASN A 334 -4.82 13.66 19.14
N GLU A 335 -4.50 13.16 17.93
CA GLU A 335 -5.33 13.48 16.76
C GLU A 335 -6.66 12.70 16.77
N SER A 336 -6.84 11.74 17.68
CA SER A 336 -8.13 11.06 17.93
C SER A 336 -9.14 11.87 18.72
N GLY A 337 -8.79 13.11 19.06
CA GLY A 337 -9.57 14.00 19.90
C GLY A 337 -9.15 13.96 21.38
N LEU A 338 -8.40 12.95 21.82
CA LEU A 338 -7.93 12.85 23.21
C LEU A 338 -6.85 13.90 23.54
N GLU A 339 -6.94 14.52 24.71
CA GLU A 339 -5.91 15.40 25.25
C GLU A 339 -4.72 14.59 25.78
N ARG A 340 -3.50 15.08 25.51
CA ARG A 340 -2.28 14.47 26.02
C ARG A 340 -2.25 14.54 27.55
N GLY A 341 -1.71 13.50 28.18
CA GLY A 341 -1.59 13.41 29.64
C GLY A 341 -2.69 12.55 30.25
N GLN A 342 -3.32 13.06 31.31
CA GLN A 342 -4.21 12.25 32.15
C GLN A 342 -5.45 11.73 31.43
N GLU A 343 -6.08 12.53 30.55
CA GLU A 343 -7.26 12.11 29.79
C GLU A 343 -6.96 10.87 28.94
N MET A 344 -5.94 10.94 28.08
CA MET A 344 -5.52 9.82 27.24
C MET A 344 -5.10 8.59 28.04
N ALA A 345 -4.34 8.76 29.13
CA ALA A 345 -3.89 7.64 29.96
C ALA A 345 -5.07 6.91 30.63
N ASN A 346 -6.00 7.66 31.23
CA ASN A 346 -7.18 7.10 31.87
C ASN A 346 -8.10 6.44 30.85
N PHE A 347 -8.36 7.12 29.73
CA PHE A 347 -9.21 6.61 28.66
C PHE A 347 -8.73 5.23 28.18
N TRP A 348 -7.44 5.10 27.87
CA TRP A 348 -6.92 3.81 27.38
C TRP A 348 -6.85 2.73 28.46
N SER A 349 -6.52 3.09 29.70
CA SER A 349 -6.55 2.14 30.81
C SER A 349 -7.95 1.56 31.02
N GLU A 350 -8.99 2.40 30.99
CA GLU A 350 -10.37 1.96 31.16
C GLU A 350 -10.89 1.19 29.94
N MET A 351 -10.56 1.66 28.73
CA MET A 351 -10.96 0.99 27.48
C MET A 351 -10.35 -0.39 27.35
N PHE A 352 -9.08 -0.58 27.69
CA PHE A 352 -8.41 -1.89 27.60
C PHE A 352 -9.01 -2.91 28.57
N GLY A 353 -9.30 -2.51 29.82
CA GLY A 353 -10.00 -3.37 30.77
C GLY A 353 -11.38 -3.80 30.25
N MET A 354 -12.14 -2.86 29.69
CA MET A 354 -13.47 -3.15 29.12
C MET A 354 -13.39 -4.04 27.87
N ILE A 355 -12.42 -3.81 26.96
CA ILE A 355 -12.20 -4.69 25.79
C ILE A 355 -11.92 -6.11 26.26
N LYS A 356 -11.05 -6.29 27.25
CA LYS A 356 -10.74 -7.63 27.79
C LYS A 356 -11.97 -8.31 28.39
N GLU A 357 -12.84 -7.54 29.05
CA GLU A 357 -14.07 -8.07 29.67
C GLU A 357 -15.11 -8.49 28.62
N VAL A 358 -15.35 -7.65 27.61
CA VAL A 358 -16.46 -7.85 26.66
C VAL A 358 -16.05 -8.70 25.45
N ALA A 359 -14.77 -8.65 25.05
CA ALA A 359 -14.27 -9.32 23.85
C ALA A 359 -12.80 -9.78 24.05
N PRO A 360 -12.54 -10.75 24.96
CA PRO A 360 -11.19 -11.10 25.41
C PRO A 360 -10.23 -11.57 24.31
N ASP A 361 -10.76 -12.14 23.23
CA ASP A 361 -9.99 -12.68 22.10
C ASP A 361 -9.93 -11.71 20.91
N MET A 362 -10.65 -10.58 20.97
CA MET A 362 -10.71 -9.59 19.89
C MET A 362 -9.32 -9.05 19.58
N GLN A 363 -8.96 -9.09 18.30
CA GLN A 363 -7.67 -8.59 17.85
C GLN A 363 -7.66 -7.05 17.84
N ILE A 364 -6.68 -6.46 18.52
CA ILE A 364 -6.54 -5.00 18.64
C ILE A 364 -5.23 -4.50 18.02
N ASP A 365 -5.34 -3.66 17.01
CA ASP A 365 -4.21 -2.93 16.42
C ASP A 365 -4.01 -1.59 17.13
N LEU A 366 -2.91 -1.45 17.85
CA LEU A 366 -2.49 -0.20 18.48
C LEU A 366 -1.63 0.61 17.52
N ARG A 367 -2.11 1.79 17.09
CA ARG A 367 -1.34 2.68 16.20
C ARG A 367 -0.16 3.30 16.95
N ALA A 368 1.05 3.11 16.39
CA ALA A 368 2.30 3.47 17.05
C ALA A 368 2.62 4.97 17.21
N LYS A 369 1.98 5.85 16.43
CA LYS A 369 2.30 7.29 16.46
C LYS A 369 2.12 7.82 17.87
N GLU A 370 3.18 8.41 18.42
CA GLU A 370 3.21 8.98 19.78
C GLU A 370 2.68 8.00 20.85
N LEU A 371 2.66 6.69 20.58
CA LEU A 371 2.17 5.68 21.51
C LEU A 371 3.15 5.57 22.68
N PRO A 372 2.75 5.95 23.91
CA PRO A 372 3.66 5.90 25.06
C PRO A 372 3.92 4.46 25.50
N GLU A 373 5.13 4.20 26.03
CA GLU A 373 5.50 2.89 26.58
C GLU A 373 4.53 2.44 27.67
N SER A 374 4.10 3.36 28.54
CA SER A 374 3.16 3.08 29.62
C SER A 374 1.81 2.54 29.13
N ILE A 375 1.37 2.91 27.92
CA ILE A 375 0.12 2.39 27.35
C ILE A 375 0.31 0.97 26.81
N ILE A 376 1.49 0.67 26.25
CA ILE A 376 1.85 -0.68 25.82
C ILE A 376 1.91 -1.61 27.04
N GLU A 377 2.53 -1.16 28.13
CA GLU A 377 2.58 -1.91 29.40
C GLU A 377 1.18 -2.22 29.94
N VAL A 378 0.25 -1.27 29.88
CA VAL A 378 -1.15 -1.51 30.29
C VAL A 378 -1.83 -2.54 29.39
N ALA A 379 -1.59 -2.53 28.07
CA ALA A 379 -2.12 -3.55 27.16
C ALA A 379 -1.59 -4.95 27.49
N ILE A 380 -0.30 -5.07 27.82
CA ILE A 380 0.34 -6.32 28.24
C ILE A 380 -0.24 -6.82 29.57
N GLN A 381 -0.38 -5.93 30.57
CA GLN A 381 -0.92 -6.27 31.88
C GLN A 381 -2.38 -6.71 31.84
N ASN A 382 -3.16 -6.22 30.87
CA ASN A 382 -4.54 -6.64 30.63
C ASN A 382 -4.63 -7.89 29.74
N GLU A 383 -3.49 -8.47 29.31
CA GLU A 383 -3.44 -9.65 28.44
C GLU A 383 -4.28 -9.48 27.17
N LEU A 384 -4.21 -8.30 26.54
CA LEU A 384 -4.91 -8.05 25.28
C LEU A 384 -4.29 -8.87 24.13
N ASN A 385 -5.13 -9.34 23.21
CA ASN A 385 -4.70 -9.85 21.92
C ASN A 385 -4.36 -8.68 20.99
N PHE A 386 -3.14 -8.13 21.09
CA PHE A 386 -2.78 -6.90 20.36
C PHE A 386 -1.52 -7.00 19.49
N THR A 387 -1.52 -6.15 18.46
CA THR A 387 -0.38 -5.91 17.56
C THR A 387 -0.11 -4.41 17.51
N ILE A 388 1.15 -4.01 17.33
CA ILE A 388 1.49 -2.61 17.10
C ILE A 388 1.62 -2.35 15.60
N THR A 389 0.77 -1.44 15.10
CA THR A 389 0.76 -1.05 13.68
C THR A 389 1.52 0.26 13.51
N THR A 390 2.69 0.20 12.88
CA THR A 390 3.55 1.36 12.62
C THR A 390 3.69 1.68 11.14
N LYS A 391 4.11 2.91 10.84
CA LYS A 391 4.31 3.33 9.47
C LYS A 391 5.55 2.69 8.87
N TYR A 392 5.45 2.27 7.63
CA TYR A 392 6.56 1.75 6.87
C TYR A 392 7.46 2.88 6.33
N TRP A 393 6.85 3.94 5.79
CA TRP A 393 7.56 5.10 5.22
C TRP A 393 6.74 6.39 5.36
N MET A 394 6.82 7.06 6.51
CA MET A 394 5.99 8.25 6.79
C MET A 394 4.50 7.98 6.46
N GLU A 395 3.74 8.98 5.99
CA GLU A 395 2.39 8.79 5.42
C GLU A 395 2.43 8.81 3.89
N GLN A 396 3.43 8.13 3.31
CA GLN A 396 3.67 8.04 1.88
C GLN A 396 4.11 6.62 1.50
N MET A 397 4.25 6.37 0.20
CA MET A 397 4.95 5.24 -0.39
C MET A 397 6.31 5.71 -0.92
N GLY A 398 7.39 5.36 -0.18
CA GLY A 398 8.78 5.53 -0.60
C GLY A 398 9.35 4.26 -1.22
N LEU A 399 10.65 4.00 -1.04
CA LEU A 399 11.35 2.85 -1.65
C LEU A 399 10.99 1.51 -0.97
N PRO A 400 11.27 0.35 -1.61
CA PRO A 400 10.79 -0.96 -1.13
C PRO A 400 11.68 -1.56 -0.01
N PHE A 401 12.10 -0.72 0.93
CA PHE A 401 12.76 -1.08 2.19
C PHE A 401 12.38 -0.06 3.27
N HIS A 402 12.59 -0.35 4.57
CA HIS A 402 12.39 0.66 5.60
C HIS A 402 13.44 1.76 5.46
N PRO A 403 13.09 3.07 5.57
CA PRO A 403 14.06 4.15 5.39
C PRO A 403 15.34 3.91 6.19
N THR A 404 16.48 4.02 5.52
CA THR A 404 17.79 3.87 6.18
C THR A 404 17.86 4.89 7.31
N HIS A 405 17.52 6.16 7.02
CA HIS A 405 17.32 7.15 8.07
C HIS A 405 16.14 8.06 7.74
N ILE A 406 15.18 8.16 8.67
CA ILE A 406 14.04 9.09 8.57
C ILE A 406 14.48 10.54 8.77
N ASN A 407 13.61 11.51 8.47
CA ASN A 407 13.86 12.92 8.77
C ASN A 407 14.02 13.18 10.29
N ARG A 408 14.84 14.18 10.65
CA ARG A 408 15.23 14.46 12.05
C ARG A 408 14.11 15.08 12.88
N GLU A 409 13.23 15.85 12.26
CA GLU A 409 12.22 16.67 12.93
C GLU A 409 11.21 15.87 13.78
N ASN A 410 11.03 14.58 13.47
CA ASN A 410 10.17 13.67 14.23
C ASN A 410 10.85 12.31 14.38
N GLN A 411 12.16 12.34 14.69
CA GLN A 411 12.94 11.12 14.89
C GLN A 411 12.56 10.39 16.19
N HIS A 412 12.08 11.11 17.21
CA HIS A 412 11.90 10.59 18.58
C HIS A 412 10.45 10.40 19.04
N ASP A 413 9.46 10.63 18.18
CA ASP A 413 8.02 10.66 18.54
C ASP A 413 7.22 9.49 17.93
N ARG A 414 7.91 8.46 17.43
CA ARG A 414 7.31 7.28 16.77
C ARG A 414 6.41 7.65 15.56
N ARG A 415 6.65 8.79 14.88
CA ARG A 415 5.77 9.29 13.79
C ARG A 415 5.97 8.64 12.43
N HIS A 416 7.20 8.27 12.04
CA HIS A 416 7.56 8.03 10.63
C HIS A 416 8.05 6.62 10.29
N GLY A 417 8.24 5.77 11.31
CA GLY A 417 8.85 4.46 11.15
C GLY A 417 8.71 3.62 12.42
N TYR A 418 9.58 2.63 12.60
CA TYR A 418 9.57 1.78 13.78
C TYR A 418 10.21 2.44 15.02
N ALA A 419 10.91 3.57 14.86
CA ALA A 419 11.49 4.32 15.98
C ALA A 419 12.33 3.39 16.89
N ASP A 420 12.00 3.30 18.17
CA ASP A 420 12.66 2.40 19.13
C ASP A 420 11.89 1.09 19.38
N MET A 421 10.86 0.73 18.62
CA MET A 421 9.92 -0.34 19.04
C MET A 421 10.39 -1.78 18.78
N LEU A 422 11.52 -2.01 18.11
CA LEU A 422 11.95 -3.36 17.72
C LEU A 422 12.86 -4.00 18.79
N LYS A 423 12.34 -4.09 20.04
CA LYS A 423 13.08 -4.47 21.26
C LYS A 423 12.85 -5.92 21.67
N TYR A 424 13.90 -6.60 22.12
CA TYR A 424 13.84 -7.94 22.70
C TYR A 424 13.97 -7.91 24.24
N PRO A 425 13.39 -8.89 24.97
CA PRO A 425 12.52 -9.96 24.46
C PRO A 425 11.23 -9.38 23.88
N ARG A 426 10.71 -10.06 22.84
CA ARG A 426 9.55 -9.56 22.11
C ARG A 426 8.28 -9.72 22.94
N THR A 427 7.64 -8.62 23.28
CA THR A 427 6.38 -8.59 24.04
C THR A 427 5.14 -8.28 23.20
N TYR A 428 5.32 -7.96 21.92
CA TYR A 428 4.25 -7.69 20.96
C TYR A 428 4.70 -7.97 19.52
N ASP A 429 3.74 -8.19 18.63
CA ASP A 429 3.98 -8.29 17.20
C ASP A 429 3.95 -6.91 16.51
N ILE A 430 4.59 -6.81 15.34
CA ILE A 430 4.59 -5.60 14.49
C ILE A 430 3.82 -5.86 13.20
N HIS A 431 3.02 -4.87 12.80
CA HIS A 431 2.35 -4.80 11.51
C HIS A 431 2.72 -3.50 10.78
N TRP A 432 3.00 -3.58 9.48
CA TRP A 432 3.57 -2.49 8.71
C TRP A 432 2.54 -1.78 7.84
N ARG A 433 2.26 -0.50 8.11
CA ARG A 433 1.39 0.31 7.25
C ARG A 433 2.19 1.10 6.22
N LEU A 434 2.09 0.71 4.94
CA LEU A 434 2.58 1.49 3.81
C LEU A 434 1.45 2.41 3.31
N TRP A 435 1.63 3.71 3.47
CA TRP A 435 0.60 4.70 3.16
C TRP A 435 0.57 5.04 1.67
N SER A 436 0.23 4.05 0.83
CA SER A 436 0.08 4.20 -0.63
C SER A 436 -0.81 5.39 -1.00
N GLY A 437 -1.89 5.63 -0.25
CA GLY A 437 -2.84 6.73 -0.48
C GLY A 437 -2.25 8.13 -0.29
N GLY A 438 -1.09 8.25 0.36
CA GLY A 438 -0.32 9.51 0.39
C GLY A 438 0.36 9.84 -0.93
N THR A 439 0.73 8.81 -1.70
CA THR A 439 1.54 8.94 -2.92
C THR A 439 0.72 8.66 -4.18
N GLN A 440 0.26 7.42 -4.34
CA GLN A 440 -0.55 6.96 -5.47
C GLN A 440 -2.01 7.16 -5.08
N ARG A 441 -2.74 7.98 -5.83
CA ARG A 441 -4.17 8.21 -5.59
C ARG A 441 -4.98 7.94 -6.83
N ILE A 442 -4.54 8.43 -7.98
CA ILE A 442 -5.32 8.38 -9.21
C ILE A 442 -4.57 7.79 -10.39
N LEU A 443 -3.23 7.81 -10.45
CA LEU A 443 -2.51 7.30 -11.61
C LEU A 443 -2.25 5.80 -11.45
N LEU A 444 -2.24 5.04 -12.54
CA LEU A 444 -1.96 3.61 -12.51
C LEU A 444 -0.56 3.33 -11.93
N TRP A 445 -0.46 2.27 -11.15
CA TRP A 445 0.79 1.82 -10.54
C TRP A 445 0.83 0.29 -10.45
N GLY A 446 2.01 -0.29 -10.70
CA GLY A 446 2.32 -1.69 -10.46
C GLY A 446 3.77 -2.00 -10.85
N ASP A 447 4.59 -2.39 -9.88
CA ASP A 447 5.98 -2.83 -10.10
C ASP A 447 6.25 -4.15 -9.34
N PRO A 448 6.37 -5.29 -10.06
CA PRO A 448 6.69 -6.57 -9.45
C PRO A 448 7.96 -6.60 -8.60
N ASN A 449 9.02 -5.91 -9.03
CA ASN A 449 10.28 -5.87 -8.29
C ASN A 449 10.16 -5.03 -7.02
N TYR A 450 9.41 -3.93 -7.07
CA TYR A 450 9.10 -3.17 -5.86
C TYR A 450 8.40 -4.06 -4.84
N VAL A 451 7.32 -4.76 -5.23
CA VAL A 451 6.53 -5.56 -4.29
C VAL A 451 7.32 -6.73 -3.72
N ARG A 452 8.13 -7.44 -4.54
CA ARG A 452 8.99 -8.53 -4.03
C ARG A 452 9.95 -8.05 -2.95
N ARG A 453 10.59 -6.89 -3.17
CA ARG A 453 11.51 -6.28 -2.20
C ARG A 453 10.77 -5.78 -0.96
N PHE A 454 9.62 -5.15 -1.15
CA PHE A 454 8.75 -4.71 -0.07
C PHE A 454 8.32 -5.89 0.80
N ALA A 455 7.76 -6.96 0.21
CA ALA A 455 7.36 -8.18 0.93
C ALA A 455 8.51 -8.75 1.75
N LYS A 456 9.71 -8.91 1.17
CA LYS A 456 10.91 -9.35 1.90
C LYS A 456 11.24 -8.45 3.10
N SER A 457 11.12 -7.14 2.93
CA SER A 457 11.42 -6.18 3.99
C SER A 457 10.43 -6.20 5.16
N THR A 458 9.19 -6.65 4.95
CA THR A 458 8.17 -6.76 6.02
C THR A 458 8.54 -7.76 7.11
N HIS A 459 9.50 -8.65 6.86
CA HIS A 459 10.01 -9.59 7.86
C HIS A 459 11.02 -8.99 8.83
N LEU A 460 11.34 -7.70 8.73
CA LEU A 460 12.10 -7.01 9.78
C LEU A 460 11.40 -7.25 11.13
N TYR A 461 12.15 -7.68 12.15
CA TYR A 461 11.62 -8.02 13.47
C TYR A 461 10.50 -9.09 13.45
N ASN A 462 10.54 -9.99 12.46
CA ASN A 462 9.52 -11.01 12.22
C ASN A 462 8.10 -10.41 12.11
N GLY A 463 7.98 -9.25 11.45
CA GLY A 463 6.69 -8.60 11.21
C GLY A 463 5.68 -9.55 10.57
N LYS A 464 4.43 -9.48 11.03
CA LYS A 464 3.36 -10.43 10.69
C LYS A 464 2.71 -10.15 9.34
N GLY A 465 2.81 -8.92 8.88
CA GLY A 465 2.18 -8.50 7.63
C GLY A 465 2.25 -7.02 7.37
N PHE A 466 1.47 -6.59 6.40
CA PHE A 466 1.35 -5.18 6.05
C PHE A 466 -0.09 -4.77 5.75
N GLU A 467 -0.27 -3.46 5.77
CA GLU A 467 -1.49 -2.79 5.32
C GLU A 467 -1.12 -1.70 4.29
N ILE A 468 -1.79 -1.69 3.14
CA ILE A 468 -1.75 -0.59 2.16
C ILE A 468 -3.09 0.13 2.11
N ASN A 469 -3.13 1.37 1.61
CA ASN A 469 -4.40 2.04 1.30
C ASN A 469 -4.86 1.70 -0.12
N GLU A 470 -6.17 1.68 -0.34
CA GLU A 470 -6.72 1.60 -1.69
C GLU A 470 -6.38 2.87 -2.51
N PRO A 471 -6.22 2.74 -3.84
CA PRO A 471 -6.33 3.88 -4.73
C PRO A 471 -7.64 4.63 -4.47
N LEU A 472 -7.65 5.95 -4.66
CA LEU A 472 -8.79 6.83 -4.34
C LEU A 472 -9.14 6.97 -2.85
N ALA A 473 -8.32 6.46 -1.92
CA ALA A 473 -8.63 6.50 -0.49
C ALA A 473 -8.99 7.89 0.06
N THR A 474 -8.43 8.98 -0.48
CA THR A 474 -8.74 10.36 -0.04
C THR A 474 -9.80 11.07 -0.89
N LYS A 475 -10.53 10.35 -1.74
CA LYS A 475 -11.52 10.94 -2.64
C LYS A 475 -12.63 11.62 -1.84
N MET A 476 -12.96 12.85 -2.24
CA MET A 476 -13.89 13.76 -1.56
C MET A 476 -13.46 14.24 -0.16
N GLU A 477 -12.20 14.03 0.25
CA GLU A 477 -11.67 14.57 1.52
C GLU A 477 -11.85 16.09 1.57
N ALA A 478 -12.23 16.58 2.75
CA ALA A 478 -12.46 17.99 3.07
C ALA A 478 -13.50 18.71 2.16
N GLN A 479 -14.37 17.97 1.47
CA GLN A 479 -15.52 18.53 0.75
C GLN A 479 -16.78 18.46 1.62
N PRO A 480 -17.78 19.35 1.41
CA PRO A 480 -19.04 19.28 2.14
C PRO A 480 -19.67 17.87 2.06
N HIS A 481 -20.17 17.36 3.19
CA HIS A 481 -20.73 16.01 3.31
C HIS A 481 -21.99 15.77 2.47
N THR A 482 -22.59 16.85 1.95
CA THR A 482 -23.74 16.84 1.04
C THR A 482 -23.38 16.96 -0.44
N ALA A 483 -22.10 17.19 -0.77
CA ALA A 483 -21.64 17.37 -2.15
C ALA A 483 -21.72 16.05 -2.94
N ASN A 484 -22.09 16.15 -4.23
CA ASN A 484 -22.07 15.00 -5.11
C ASN A 484 -20.62 14.57 -5.42
N PRO A 485 -20.30 13.27 -5.38
CA PRO A 485 -18.98 12.79 -5.76
C PRO A 485 -18.72 13.06 -7.25
N PHE A 486 -17.48 13.40 -7.60
CA PHE A 486 -17.06 13.52 -8.99
C PHE A 486 -16.74 12.15 -9.61
N SER A 487 -16.87 12.02 -10.93
CA SER A 487 -16.29 10.89 -11.67
C SER A 487 -14.82 11.17 -11.98
N LEU A 488 -13.92 10.24 -11.67
CA LEU A 488 -12.48 10.46 -11.85
C LEU A 488 -12.12 10.74 -13.31
N LEU A 489 -12.57 9.86 -14.20
CA LEU A 489 -12.44 10.05 -15.64
C LEU A 489 -13.68 10.74 -16.19
N ASN A 490 -13.47 11.55 -17.22
CA ASN A 490 -14.56 12.05 -18.04
C ASN A 490 -15.34 10.88 -18.66
N PRO A 491 -16.69 10.92 -18.70
CA PRO A 491 -17.54 9.83 -19.18
C PRO A 491 -17.13 9.22 -20.53
N ASN A 492 -16.55 10.02 -21.44
CA ASN A 492 -16.08 9.54 -22.74
C ASN A 492 -14.98 8.47 -22.62
N TYR A 493 -14.20 8.51 -21.55
CA TYR A 493 -13.04 7.63 -21.32
C TYR A 493 -13.29 6.54 -20.27
N ILE A 494 -14.49 6.46 -19.68
CA ILE A 494 -14.82 5.39 -18.74
C ILE A 494 -14.92 4.05 -19.48
N TYR A 495 -14.25 3.03 -18.92
CA TYR A 495 -14.21 1.64 -19.39
C TYR A 495 -14.45 0.62 -18.28
N TYR A 496 -14.79 1.10 -17.09
CA TYR A 496 -15.09 0.31 -15.90
C TYR A 496 -16.53 0.59 -15.43
N GLN A 497 -17.10 -0.31 -14.63
CA GLN A 497 -18.35 -0.07 -13.93
C GLN A 497 -18.10 0.68 -12.64
N TYR A 498 -17.08 0.27 -11.89
CA TYR A 498 -16.66 0.88 -10.63
C TYR A 498 -15.20 1.33 -10.71
N GLU A 499 -14.88 2.50 -10.18
CA GLU A 499 -13.56 3.12 -10.36
C GLU A 499 -12.39 2.28 -9.82
N PHE A 500 -12.62 1.42 -8.82
CA PHE A 500 -11.55 0.55 -8.30
C PHE A 500 -11.08 -0.49 -9.34
N GLU A 501 -11.95 -0.91 -10.27
CA GLU A 501 -11.64 -1.92 -11.29
C GLU A 501 -10.50 -1.46 -12.22
N ARG A 502 -10.33 -0.13 -12.35
CA ARG A 502 -9.21 0.48 -13.07
C ARG A 502 -7.85 0.08 -12.50
N PHE A 503 -7.77 -0.13 -11.20
CA PHE A 503 -6.52 -0.39 -10.50
C PHE A 503 -6.26 -1.89 -10.28
N TRP A 504 -6.86 -2.76 -11.09
CA TRP A 504 -6.72 -4.23 -10.98
C TRP A 504 -5.26 -4.68 -10.81
N TYR A 505 -4.33 -4.08 -11.54
CA TYR A 505 -2.92 -4.49 -11.50
C TYR A 505 -2.23 -4.09 -10.18
N PHE A 506 -2.65 -2.99 -9.55
CA PHE A 506 -2.18 -2.60 -8.22
C PHE A 506 -2.55 -3.67 -7.19
N TYR A 507 -3.82 -4.11 -7.18
CA TYR A 507 -4.27 -5.15 -6.25
C TYR A 507 -3.55 -6.47 -6.55
N GLN A 508 -3.53 -6.89 -7.81
CA GLN A 508 -2.92 -8.17 -8.21
C GLN A 508 -1.44 -8.23 -7.82
N VAL A 509 -0.65 -7.19 -8.13
CA VAL A 509 0.79 -7.21 -7.87
C VAL A 509 1.10 -7.20 -6.38
N PHE A 510 0.41 -6.38 -5.57
CA PHE A 510 0.63 -6.34 -4.12
C PHE A 510 0.22 -7.65 -3.44
N GLY A 511 -0.95 -8.18 -3.75
CA GLY A 511 -1.45 -9.38 -3.09
C GLY A 511 -0.71 -10.64 -3.55
N ARG A 512 -0.59 -10.89 -4.87
CA ARG A 512 -0.01 -12.15 -5.39
C ARG A 512 1.48 -12.27 -5.11
N LEU A 513 2.26 -11.19 -5.25
CA LEU A 513 3.71 -11.24 -5.01
C LEU A 513 4.11 -11.14 -3.54
N SER A 514 3.21 -10.69 -2.66
CA SER A 514 3.42 -10.83 -1.22
C SER A 514 2.95 -12.17 -0.68
N TYR A 515 2.01 -12.84 -1.36
CA TYR A 515 1.73 -14.26 -1.11
C TYR A 515 2.89 -15.13 -1.60
N ASN A 516 3.36 -14.98 -2.83
CA ASN A 516 4.52 -15.73 -3.34
C ASN A 516 5.44 -14.84 -4.20
N PRO A 517 6.57 -14.36 -3.64
CA PRO A 517 7.52 -13.52 -4.37
C PRO A 517 8.18 -14.19 -5.58
N LYS A 518 8.12 -15.53 -5.67
CA LYS A 518 8.74 -16.33 -6.74
C LYS A 518 7.83 -16.51 -7.96
N LEU A 519 6.58 -16.02 -7.93
CA LEU A 519 5.67 -16.13 -9.08
C LEU A 519 6.29 -15.53 -10.34
N SER A 520 6.09 -16.22 -11.47
CA SER A 520 6.51 -15.78 -12.80
C SER A 520 5.62 -14.64 -13.30
N SER A 521 6.04 -13.99 -14.39
CA SER A 521 5.26 -12.93 -15.03
C SER A 521 4.04 -13.42 -15.81
N GLU A 522 3.95 -14.73 -16.08
CA GLU A 522 2.85 -15.38 -16.80
C GLU A 522 1.47 -14.99 -16.22
N LEU A 523 1.39 -14.86 -14.90
CA LEU A 523 0.17 -14.50 -14.16
C LEU A 523 -0.50 -13.20 -14.65
N TRP A 524 0.28 -12.19 -15.01
CA TRP A 524 -0.26 -10.91 -15.47
C TRP A 524 -0.11 -10.70 -16.96
N GLU A 525 0.81 -11.42 -17.63
CA GLU A 525 0.99 -11.32 -19.08
C GLU A 525 -0.32 -11.58 -19.84
N ASN A 526 -1.04 -12.65 -19.47
CA ASN A 526 -2.32 -13.01 -20.06
C ASN A 526 -3.41 -11.97 -19.77
N ALA A 527 -3.46 -11.44 -18.54
CA ALA A 527 -4.40 -10.40 -18.15
C ALA A 527 -4.19 -9.11 -18.96
N PHE A 528 -2.93 -8.68 -19.15
CA PHE A 528 -2.62 -7.54 -20.02
C PHE A 528 -2.99 -7.84 -21.48
N ALA A 529 -2.64 -9.01 -22.01
CA ALA A 529 -2.96 -9.39 -23.38
C ALA A 529 -4.48 -9.34 -23.65
N LYS A 530 -5.30 -9.83 -22.71
CA LYS A 530 -6.77 -9.78 -22.79
C LYS A 530 -7.30 -8.34 -22.77
N ARG A 531 -6.71 -7.46 -21.96
CA ARG A 531 -7.20 -6.10 -21.72
C ARG A 531 -6.77 -5.09 -22.77
N VAL A 532 -5.51 -5.14 -23.22
CA VAL A 532 -4.93 -4.14 -24.14
C VAL A 532 -4.47 -4.72 -25.48
N GLY A 533 -4.60 -6.03 -25.68
CA GLY A 533 -4.18 -6.75 -26.88
C GLY A 533 -2.78 -7.36 -26.75
N LYS A 534 -2.57 -8.52 -27.41
CA LYS A 534 -1.34 -9.32 -27.33
C LYS A 534 -0.07 -8.54 -27.72
N ASP A 535 -0.15 -7.70 -28.74
CA ASP A 535 1.03 -6.95 -29.24
C ASP A 535 1.40 -5.77 -28.34
N ALA A 536 0.40 -5.07 -27.79
CA ALA A 536 0.63 -3.91 -26.92
C ALA A 536 1.01 -4.34 -25.49
N ALA A 537 0.52 -5.49 -25.02
CA ALA A 537 0.67 -5.93 -23.63
C ALA A 537 2.12 -5.95 -23.12
N PRO A 538 3.12 -6.52 -23.82
CA PRO A 538 4.50 -6.53 -23.33
C PRO A 538 5.11 -5.12 -23.20
N LEU A 539 4.71 -4.19 -24.08
CA LEU A 539 5.18 -2.80 -24.04
C LEU A 539 4.51 -2.01 -22.92
N VAL A 540 3.19 -2.19 -22.74
CA VAL A 540 2.42 -1.56 -21.66
C VAL A 540 2.95 -2.02 -20.30
N GLN A 541 3.21 -3.32 -20.13
CA GLN A 541 3.81 -3.87 -18.92
C GLN A 541 5.14 -3.19 -18.59
N LYS A 542 6.09 -3.19 -19.53
CA LYS A 542 7.41 -2.58 -19.34
C LYS A 542 7.31 -1.09 -19.03
N ALA A 543 6.43 -0.36 -19.73
CA ALA A 543 6.20 1.05 -19.49
C ALA A 543 5.64 1.30 -18.08
N LEU A 544 4.63 0.53 -17.66
CA LEU A 544 3.98 0.67 -16.35
C LEU A 544 4.93 0.31 -15.21
N HIS A 545 5.67 -0.77 -15.32
CA HIS A 545 6.66 -1.19 -14.31
C HIS A 545 7.71 -0.09 -14.12
N LYS A 546 8.25 0.46 -15.22
CA LYS A 546 9.23 1.54 -15.14
C LYS A 546 8.63 2.83 -14.57
N ALA A 547 7.44 3.23 -15.04
CA ALA A 547 6.78 4.44 -14.59
C ALA A 547 6.43 4.39 -13.09
N SER A 548 6.12 3.20 -12.57
CA SER A 548 5.78 2.96 -11.16
C SER A 548 6.93 3.24 -10.19
N GLN A 549 8.18 3.30 -10.67
CA GLN A 549 9.34 3.64 -9.85
C GLN A 549 9.48 5.15 -9.60
N ILE A 550 8.80 5.99 -10.37
CA ILE A 550 8.96 7.45 -10.37
C ILE A 550 8.43 8.05 -9.06
N LEU A 551 7.20 7.72 -8.66
CA LEU A 551 6.59 8.31 -7.46
C LEU A 551 7.35 7.96 -6.17
N PRO A 552 7.70 6.68 -5.89
CA PRO A 552 8.59 6.33 -4.79
C PRO A 552 9.91 7.12 -4.75
N ARG A 553 10.52 7.35 -5.91
CA ARG A 553 11.77 8.12 -6.01
C ARG A 553 11.57 9.59 -5.66
N ILE A 554 10.48 10.20 -6.12
CA ILE A 554 10.10 11.58 -5.78
C ILE A 554 9.96 11.70 -4.26
N ILE A 555 9.28 10.74 -3.61
CA ILE A 555 9.11 10.74 -2.15
C ILE A 555 10.46 10.63 -1.44
N ALA A 556 11.31 9.68 -1.84
CA ALA A 556 12.58 9.41 -1.18
C ALA A 556 13.59 10.56 -1.31
N ALA A 557 13.70 11.18 -2.49
CA ALA A 557 14.79 12.10 -2.80
C ALA A 557 14.40 13.59 -2.87
N CYS A 558 13.12 13.91 -3.13
CA CYS A 558 12.72 15.27 -3.49
C CYS A 558 11.63 15.87 -2.58
N SER A 559 10.92 15.06 -1.80
CA SER A 559 9.76 15.54 -1.05
C SER A 559 10.17 16.48 0.09
N PRO A 560 9.64 17.71 0.14
CA PRO A 560 9.81 18.58 1.30
C PRO A 560 9.15 17.94 2.52
N TYR A 561 9.82 18.00 3.67
CA TYR A 561 9.35 17.30 4.86
C TYR A 561 7.89 17.58 5.22
N GLY A 562 7.46 18.84 5.19
CA GLY A 562 6.07 19.21 5.50
C GLY A 562 4.99 18.62 4.58
N LYS A 563 5.38 18.00 3.45
CA LYS A 563 4.48 17.30 2.52
C LYS A 563 4.26 15.83 2.85
N PHE A 564 4.90 15.27 3.87
CA PHE A 564 4.70 13.86 4.20
C PHE A 564 3.23 13.47 4.53
N PRO A 565 2.37 14.30 5.17
CA PRO A 565 1.06 13.80 5.59
C PRO A 565 0.17 13.44 4.41
N THR A 566 -0.58 12.33 4.51
CA THR A 566 -1.46 11.87 3.43
C THR A 566 -2.51 12.92 3.07
N THR A 567 -3.04 13.68 4.02
CA THR A 567 -4.00 14.78 3.75
C THR A 567 -3.32 16.09 3.32
N ARG A 568 -2.01 16.11 3.01
CA ARG A 568 -1.26 17.35 2.73
C ARG A 568 -0.32 17.29 1.53
N GLY A 569 0.25 16.12 1.23
CA GLY A 569 1.16 15.91 0.09
C GLY A 569 0.60 14.95 -0.94
N TRP A 570 0.83 15.24 -2.22
CA TRP A 570 0.38 14.41 -3.32
C TRP A 570 1.33 14.50 -4.52
N ALA A 571 2.20 13.49 -4.65
CA ALA A 571 3.27 13.44 -5.65
C ALA A 571 2.76 13.49 -7.10
N GLU A 572 1.57 12.96 -7.38
CA GLU A 572 1.03 12.90 -8.74
C GLU A 572 0.60 14.29 -9.24
N LYS A 573 0.22 15.22 -8.35
CA LYS A 573 -0.36 16.52 -8.73
C LYS A 573 0.43 17.73 -8.26
N GLN A 574 1.06 17.70 -7.10
CA GLN A 574 1.65 18.91 -6.50
C GLN A 574 3.02 19.23 -7.09
N ARG A 575 3.28 20.52 -7.34
CA ARG A 575 4.62 21.00 -7.70
C ARG A 575 5.63 20.91 -6.55
N TYR A 576 5.19 20.64 -5.31
CA TYR A 576 6.01 20.67 -4.09
C TYR A 576 6.60 22.05 -3.73
N GLY A 577 5.75 23.09 -3.83
CA GLY A 577 6.10 24.44 -3.40
C GLY A 577 6.83 25.26 -4.46
N ASP A 578 7.16 26.49 -4.12
CA ASP A 578 8.04 27.34 -4.94
C ASP A 578 9.48 26.78 -4.94
N LEU A 579 10.38 27.37 -5.73
CA LEU A 579 11.75 26.88 -5.83
C LEU A 579 12.51 27.00 -4.49
N HIS A 580 12.18 27.98 -3.65
CA HIS A 580 12.84 28.16 -2.36
C HIS A 580 12.52 26.96 -1.46
N GLN A 581 11.23 26.65 -1.33
CA GLN A 581 10.73 25.52 -0.55
C GLN A 581 11.21 24.17 -1.10
N TYR A 582 11.24 24.01 -2.42
CA TYR A 582 11.73 22.79 -3.04
C TYR A 582 13.24 22.61 -2.79
N ALA A 583 14.03 23.69 -2.89
CA ALA A 583 15.47 23.65 -2.60
C ALA A 583 15.80 23.38 -1.11
N ASP A 584 14.84 23.62 -0.21
CA ASP A 584 14.88 23.26 1.21
C ASP A 584 14.63 21.78 1.51
N ALA A 585 14.22 20.97 0.54
CA ALA A 585 13.97 19.55 0.78
C ALA A 585 15.26 18.75 1.03
N GLU A 586 15.22 17.88 2.04
CA GLU A 586 16.25 16.86 2.30
C GLU A 586 15.88 15.48 1.74
N GLY A 587 14.68 15.33 1.18
CA GLY A 587 14.09 14.02 0.89
C GLY A 587 13.57 13.33 2.15
N SER A 588 13.30 12.04 2.08
CA SER A 588 12.76 11.24 3.20
C SER A 588 13.58 10.00 3.58
N ASP A 589 14.65 9.69 2.84
CA ASP A 589 15.75 8.86 3.32
C ASP A 589 17.05 9.68 3.30
N ILE A 590 17.32 10.35 4.42
CA ILE A 590 18.41 11.34 4.54
C ILE A 590 19.79 10.69 4.66
N GLN A 591 19.87 9.36 4.71
CA GLN A 591 21.13 8.62 4.74
C GLN A 591 21.54 8.14 3.35
N GLN A 592 20.57 7.77 2.49
CA GLN A 592 20.86 7.34 1.12
C GLN A 592 21.03 8.51 0.14
N PHE A 593 20.27 9.58 0.33
CA PHE A 593 20.26 10.74 -0.57
C PHE A 593 20.94 11.95 0.08
N ALA A 594 21.73 12.68 -0.70
CA ALA A 594 22.21 14.00 -0.32
C ALA A 594 21.14 15.06 -0.62
N SER A 595 21.06 16.10 0.21
CA SER A 595 20.16 17.24 -0.06
C SER A 595 20.69 18.13 -1.19
N PHE A 596 19.82 18.97 -1.76
CA PHE A 596 20.22 19.96 -2.77
C PHE A 596 21.30 20.91 -2.26
N ASP A 597 21.20 21.29 -0.98
CA ASP A 597 22.18 22.14 -0.32
C ASP A 597 23.51 21.43 -0.09
N THR A 598 23.48 20.13 0.18
CA THR A 598 24.70 19.31 0.30
C THR A 598 25.49 19.31 -1.00
N GLU A 599 24.84 19.06 -2.15
CA GLU A 599 25.54 19.07 -3.45
C GLU A 599 26.08 20.45 -3.80
N ALA A 600 25.31 21.52 -3.56
CA ALA A 600 25.79 22.89 -3.76
C ALA A 600 27.05 23.18 -2.93
N LYS A 601 27.09 22.74 -1.67
CA LYS A 601 28.27 22.86 -0.81
C LYS A 601 29.45 22.06 -1.37
N LEU A 602 29.25 20.80 -1.77
CA LEU A 602 30.32 19.96 -2.32
C LEU A 602 30.92 20.56 -3.60
N LEU A 603 30.12 21.18 -4.47
CA LEU A 603 30.61 21.87 -5.66
C LEU A 603 31.50 23.09 -5.34
N ILE A 604 31.16 23.84 -4.29
CA ILE A 604 31.95 25.01 -3.85
C ILE A 604 33.25 24.56 -3.20
N ASP A 605 33.15 23.61 -2.27
CA ASP A 605 34.28 23.14 -1.46
C ASP A 605 35.15 22.11 -2.19
N LYS A 606 34.70 21.63 -3.37
CA LYS A 606 35.26 20.48 -4.10
C LYS A 606 35.31 19.22 -3.22
N GLY A 607 34.27 19.02 -2.42
CA GLY A 607 34.11 17.89 -1.52
C GLY A 607 33.53 16.65 -2.21
N VAL A 608 33.49 15.53 -1.49
CA VAL A 608 33.01 14.23 -1.97
C VAL A 608 32.02 13.61 -0.98
N THR A 609 31.17 12.69 -1.45
CA THR A 609 30.26 11.90 -0.60
C THR A 609 29.92 10.57 -1.25
N ALA A 610 29.67 9.55 -0.44
CA ALA A 610 29.14 8.25 -0.91
C ALA A 610 27.62 8.28 -1.13
N LYS A 611 26.92 9.29 -0.57
CA LYS A 611 25.47 9.45 -0.76
C LYS A 611 25.13 9.73 -2.21
N ARG A 612 23.92 9.36 -2.62
CA ARG A 612 23.44 9.68 -3.95
C ARG A 612 23.20 11.18 -4.09
N LEU A 613 23.96 11.81 -4.97
CA LEU A 613 23.81 13.23 -5.27
C LEU A 613 22.49 13.52 -6.01
N PRO A 614 21.90 14.71 -5.82
CA PRO A 614 20.80 15.20 -6.64
C PRO A 614 21.10 15.14 -8.15
N SER A 615 22.32 15.41 -8.62
CA SER A 615 22.67 15.25 -10.05
C SER A 615 22.48 13.83 -10.59
N ILE A 616 22.85 12.81 -9.81
CA ILE A 616 22.62 11.40 -10.15
C ILE A 616 21.11 11.10 -10.19
N THR A 617 20.37 11.62 -9.21
CA THR A 617 18.91 11.46 -9.13
C THR A 617 18.19 12.15 -10.30
N SER A 618 18.66 13.34 -10.69
CA SER A 618 18.20 14.09 -11.85
C SER A 618 18.38 13.30 -13.14
N HIS A 619 19.56 12.69 -13.33
CA HIS A 619 19.83 11.83 -14.47
C HIS A 619 18.95 10.58 -14.49
N TRP A 620 18.75 9.94 -13.33
CA TRP A 620 17.83 8.79 -13.21
C TRP A 620 16.42 9.14 -13.66
N PHE A 621 15.90 10.32 -13.28
CA PHE A 621 14.57 10.76 -13.74
C PHE A 621 14.53 11.01 -15.25
N LEU A 622 15.57 11.61 -15.84
CA LEU A 622 15.66 11.80 -17.29
C LEU A 622 15.68 10.45 -18.04
N PHE A 623 16.45 9.48 -17.52
CA PHE A 623 16.48 8.13 -18.06
C PHE A 623 15.11 7.45 -17.97
N ALA A 624 14.43 7.52 -16.81
CA ALA A 624 13.09 6.98 -16.64
C ALA A 624 12.06 7.62 -17.60
N TYR A 625 12.13 8.93 -17.81
CA TYR A 625 11.32 9.63 -18.81
C TYR A 625 11.54 9.04 -20.21
N ASN A 626 12.80 8.92 -20.64
CA ASN A 626 13.15 8.43 -21.97
C ASN A 626 12.70 6.98 -22.19
N GLU A 627 12.87 6.10 -21.21
CA GLU A 627 12.43 4.71 -21.31
C GLU A 627 10.91 4.60 -21.45
N VAL A 628 10.15 5.27 -20.59
CA VAL A 628 8.68 5.24 -20.63
C VAL A 628 8.17 5.83 -21.95
N LYS A 629 8.73 6.95 -22.40
CA LYS A 629 8.38 7.56 -23.70
C LYS A 629 8.72 6.65 -24.88
N GLY A 630 9.87 5.98 -24.85
CA GLY A 630 10.25 5.03 -25.90
C GLY A 630 9.29 3.84 -25.99
N TYR A 631 8.75 3.35 -24.88
CA TYR A 631 7.69 2.33 -24.93
C TYR A 631 6.36 2.89 -25.47
N ILE A 632 5.96 4.09 -25.07
CA ILE A 632 4.75 4.75 -25.58
C ILE A 632 4.82 4.93 -27.11
N GLU A 633 5.97 5.36 -27.63
CA GLU A 633 6.19 5.49 -29.08
C GLU A 633 6.05 4.16 -29.81
N LYS A 634 6.61 3.08 -29.26
CA LYS A 634 6.45 1.72 -29.81
C LYS A 634 4.99 1.26 -29.78
N ILE A 635 4.25 1.57 -28.72
CA ILE A 635 2.81 1.25 -28.62
C ILE A 635 2.02 2.00 -29.70
N HIS A 636 2.29 3.30 -29.90
CA HIS A 636 1.63 4.08 -30.95
C HIS A 636 1.93 3.54 -32.36
N ALA A 637 3.15 3.06 -32.61
CA ALA A 637 3.53 2.47 -33.89
C ALA A 637 2.74 1.20 -34.24
N LEU A 638 2.14 0.52 -33.26
CA LEU A 638 1.27 -0.64 -33.49
C LEU A 638 -0.08 -0.26 -34.12
N ASN A 639 -0.48 1.02 -34.10
CA ASN A 639 -1.79 1.50 -34.59
C ASN A 639 -2.98 0.65 -34.09
N PRO A 640 -3.16 0.47 -32.77
CA PRO A 640 -4.19 -0.41 -32.23
C PRO A 640 -5.59 0.07 -32.64
N THR A 641 -6.33 -0.78 -33.37
CA THR A 641 -7.73 -0.57 -33.77
C THR A 641 -8.58 -1.79 -33.39
N PRO A 642 -9.83 -1.62 -32.90
CA PRO A 642 -10.53 -0.37 -32.56
C PRO A 642 -9.95 0.34 -31.32
N GLN A 643 -10.40 1.57 -31.07
CA GLN A 643 -9.93 2.43 -29.97
C GLN A 643 -10.24 1.81 -28.60
N ASN A 644 -9.27 1.11 -28.02
CA ASN A 644 -9.37 0.56 -26.67
C ASN A 644 -9.25 1.70 -25.63
N LYS A 645 -10.33 1.93 -24.86
CA LYS A 645 -10.39 2.99 -23.85
C LYS A 645 -9.44 2.74 -22.67
N GLU A 646 -9.26 1.49 -22.24
CA GLU A 646 -8.31 1.12 -21.18
C GLU A 646 -6.87 1.43 -21.63
N LEU A 647 -6.50 1.06 -22.86
CA LEU A 647 -5.19 1.39 -23.42
C LEU A 647 -4.99 2.92 -23.54
N THR A 648 -6.02 3.65 -23.99
CA THR A 648 -5.96 5.12 -24.12
C THR A 648 -5.76 5.79 -22.76
N SER A 649 -6.51 5.36 -21.74
CA SER A 649 -6.36 5.85 -20.36
C SER A 649 -5.00 5.48 -19.78
N THR A 650 -4.50 4.26 -20.06
CA THR A 650 -3.19 3.79 -19.60
C THR A 650 -2.06 4.63 -20.19
N ILE A 651 -2.08 4.90 -21.50
CA ILE A 651 -1.08 5.76 -22.16
C ILE A 651 -1.13 7.18 -21.60
N THR A 652 -2.31 7.69 -21.25
CA THR A 652 -2.47 9.01 -20.63
C THR A 652 -1.72 9.08 -19.30
N ASP A 653 -1.89 8.09 -18.42
CA ASP A 653 -1.20 8.01 -17.15
C ASP A 653 0.32 7.87 -17.29
N LEU A 654 0.75 6.99 -18.21
CA LEU A 654 2.17 6.79 -18.48
C LEU A 654 2.83 8.08 -18.98
N ASN A 655 2.14 8.88 -19.80
CA ASN A 655 2.62 10.19 -20.21
C ASN A 655 2.72 11.16 -19.03
N ILE A 656 1.70 11.23 -18.15
CA ILE A 656 1.73 12.07 -16.96
C ILE A 656 2.92 11.70 -16.07
N LEU A 657 3.10 10.41 -15.77
CA LEU A 657 4.22 9.90 -14.97
C LEU A 657 5.58 10.20 -15.63
N ALA A 658 5.72 9.98 -16.93
CA ALA A 658 6.94 10.30 -17.66
C ALA A 658 7.26 11.80 -17.58
N TYR A 659 6.28 12.67 -17.79
CA TYR A 659 6.51 14.12 -17.72
C TYR A 659 6.70 14.63 -16.28
N LEU A 660 6.20 13.94 -15.25
CA LEU A 660 6.60 14.17 -13.85
C LEU A 660 8.08 13.84 -13.63
N ALA A 661 8.59 12.74 -14.19
CA ALA A 661 10.03 12.46 -14.15
C ALA A 661 10.84 13.56 -14.86
N LEU A 662 10.43 13.97 -16.07
CA LEU A 662 11.09 15.09 -16.76
C LEU A 662 11.03 16.39 -15.95
N TYR A 663 9.91 16.68 -15.28
CA TYR A 663 9.78 17.84 -14.41
C TYR A 663 10.83 17.83 -13.30
N HIS A 664 10.97 16.73 -12.56
CA HIS A 664 11.97 16.62 -11.51
C HIS A 664 13.40 16.58 -12.05
N SER A 665 13.64 16.02 -13.23
CA SER A 665 14.97 16.04 -13.88
C SER A 665 15.41 17.46 -14.29
N GLN A 666 14.49 18.42 -14.39
CA GLN A 666 14.83 19.83 -14.64
C GLN A 666 14.83 20.65 -13.35
N ARG A 667 13.93 20.33 -12.42
CA ARG A 667 13.78 21.10 -11.18
C ARG A 667 14.89 20.84 -10.16
N ILE A 668 15.48 19.65 -10.15
CA ILE A 668 16.64 19.35 -9.29
C ILE A 668 17.84 20.27 -9.62
N PRO A 669 18.27 20.40 -10.90
CA PRO A 669 19.28 21.39 -11.30
C PRO A 669 18.92 22.82 -10.90
N ALA A 670 17.64 23.21 -10.99
CA ALA A 670 17.16 24.52 -10.55
C ALA A 670 17.42 24.72 -9.04
N ALA A 671 17.09 23.71 -8.24
CA ALA A 671 17.24 23.73 -6.79
C ALA A 671 18.72 23.83 -6.36
N VAL A 672 19.59 23.00 -6.95
CA VAL A 672 21.04 23.05 -6.66
C VAL A 672 21.63 24.40 -7.08
N SER A 673 21.25 24.92 -8.26
CA SER A 673 21.70 26.24 -8.74
C SER A 673 21.21 27.38 -7.82
N TYR A 674 19.98 27.28 -7.32
CA TYR A 674 19.45 28.23 -6.35
C TYR A 674 20.23 28.18 -5.02
N ARG A 675 20.59 26.99 -4.54
CA ARG A 675 21.47 26.84 -3.36
C ARG A 675 22.88 27.39 -3.57
N LEU A 676 23.45 27.19 -4.76
CA LEU A 676 24.73 27.81 -5.13
C LEU A 676 24.63 29.34 -5.08
N TYR A 677 23.56 29.93 -5.61
CA TYR A 677 23.31 31.35 -5.49
C TYR A 677 23.15 31.79 -4.03
N GLN A 678 22.36 31.08 -3.22
CA GLN A 678 22.18 31.43 -1.81
C GLN A 678 23.49 31.46 -1.03
N ARG A 679 24.42 30.54 -1.32
CA ARG A 679 25.74 30.41 -0.67
C ARG A 679 26.78 31.40 -1.19
N THR A 680 26.82 31.64 -2.49
CA THR A 680 27.89 32.45 -3.13
C THR A 680 27.48 33.89 -3.44
N LYS A 681 26.16 34.15 -3.46
CA LYS A 681 25.54 35.39 -3.95
C LYS A 681 25.88 35.74 -5.41
N ASP A 682 26.39 34.79 -6.19
CA ASP A 682 26.68 34.99 -7.61
C ASP A 682 25.38 35.02 -8.44
N PRO A 683 25.05 36.15 -9.10
CA PRO A 683 23.84 36.26 -9.93
C PRO A 683 23.79 35.24 -11.08
N HIS A 684 24.94 34.75 -11.57
CA HIS A 684 25.00 33.73 -12.62
C HIS A 684 24.39 32.39 -12.19
N ALA A 685 24.45 32.05 -10.90
CA ALA A 685 23.83 30.83 -10.38
C ALA A 685 22.30 30.98 -10.29
N LEU A 686 21.81 32.19 -10.00
CA LEU A 686 20.37 32.49 -10.05
C LEU A 686 19.84 32.49 -11.50
N ASP A 687 20.63 32.98 -12.46
CA ASP A 687 20.30 32.86 -13.89
C ASP A 687 20.12 31.39 -14.32
N ASP A 688 21.01 30.50 -13.86
CA ASP A 688 20.87 29.05 -14.10
C ASP A 688 19.64 28.46 -13.41
N ALA A 689 19.37 28.85 -12.16
CA ALA A 689 18.19 28.40 -11.42
C ALA A 689 16.89 28.76 -12.16
N ILE A 690 16.77 30.00 -12.64
CA ILE A 690 15.62 30.48 -13.42
C ILE A 690 15.48 29.69 -14.72
N ARG A 691 16.58 29.48 -15.46
CA ARG A 691 16.55 28.72 -16.71
C ARG A 691 16.03 27.30 -16.51
N TYR A 692 16.54 26.58 -15.50
CA TYR A 692 16.09 25.23 -15.21
C TYR A 692 14.65 25.18 -14.68
N GLU A 693 14.21 26.15 -13.87
CA GLU A 693 12.82 26.26 -13.42
C GLU A 693 11.87 26.48 -14.62
N GLN A 694 12.27 27.29 -15.59
CA GLN A 694 11.50 27.46 -16.84
C GLN A 694 11.41 26.16 -17.66
N MET A 695 12.48 25.36 -17.70
CA MET A 695 12.46 24.03 -18.33
C MET A 695 11.52 23.08 -17.60
N ALA A 696 11.53 23.07 -16.26
CA ALA A 696 10.59 22.31 -15.45
C ALA A 696 9.14 22.73 -15.73
N ILE A 697 8.86 24.03 -15.82
CA ILE A 697 7.55 24.55 -16.23
C ILE A 697 7.15 24.05 -17.62
N GLY A 698 8.10 23.94 -18.55
CA GLY A 698 7.91 23.34 -19.87
C GLY A 698 7.42 21.88 -19.78
N ALA A 699 8.06 21.07 -18.94
CA ALA A 699 7.63 19.69 -18.68
C ALA A 699 6.24 19.63 -18.02
N TRP A 700 5.94 20.54 -17.07
CA TRP A 700 4.64 20.61 -16.43
C TRP A 700 3.49 20.93 -17.41
N ARG A 701 3.75 21.79 -18.41
CA ARG A 701 2.78 22.04 -19.49
C ARG A 701 2.46 20.77 -20.27
N LYS A 702 3.44 19.87 -20.46
CA LYS A 702 3.22 18.58 -21.12
C LYS A 702 2.34 17.65 -20.29
N ILE A 703 2.47 17.64 -18.96
CA ILE A 703 1.53 16.94 -18.06
C ILE A 703 0.09 17.39 -18.34
N ILE A 704 -0.15 18.70 -18.40
CA ILE A 704 -1.48 19.26 -18.66
C ILE A 704 -2.00 18.85 -20.04
N SER A 705 -1.15 18.91 -21.07
CA SER A 705 -1.51 18.46 -22.42
C SER A 705 -1.83 16.97 -22.47
N SER A 706 -1.11 16.14 -21.72
CA SER A 706 -1.36 14.70 -21.65
C SER A 706 -2.66 14.38 -20.91
N ALA A 707 -2.92 15.02 -19.78
CA ALA A 707 -4.18 14.87 -19.06
C ALA A 707 -5.38 15.29 -19.93
N GLY A 708 -5.25 16.37 -20.70
CA GLY A 708 -6.28 16.83 -21.64
C GLY A 708 -7.63 17.01 -20.95
N ASP A 709 -8.66 16.37 -21.48
CA ASP A 709 -10.00 16.26 -20.91
C ASP A 709 -10.32 14.87 -20.35
N HIS A 710 -9.31 13.99 -20.20
CA HIS A 710 -9.49 12.61 -19.69
C HIS A 710 -9.92 12.59 -18.22
N TYR A 711 -9.41 13.52 -17.41
CA TYR A 711 -9.68 13.62 -15.98
C TYR A 711 -10.71 14.70 -15.68
N ALA A 712 -11.38 14.56 -14.52
CA ALA A 712 -12.20 15.63 -13.96
C ALA A 712 -11.43 16.96 -13.89
N SER A 713 -12.14 18.05 -14.19
CA SER A 713 -11.57 19.40 -14.15
C SER A 713 -11.21 19.87 -12.74
N ASP A 714 -11.74 19.20 -11.72
CA ASP A 714 -11.47 19.41 -10.30
C ASP A 714 -11.34 18.05 -9.58
N LEU A 715 -10.11 17.63 -9.32
CA LEU A 715 -9.81 16.38 -8.63
C LEU A 715 -9.92 16.59 -7.12
N MET A 716 -11.13 16.48 -6.56
CA MET A 716 -11.42 16.76 -5.15
C MET A 716 -10.89 15.68 -4.21
N MET A 717 -9.58 15.69 -3.94
CA MET A 717 -8.88 14.68 -3.13
C MET A 717 -8.41 15.19 -1.76
N GLY A 718 -8.92 16.36 -1.34
CA GLY A 718 -8.59 17.05 -0.10
C GLY A 718 -8.83 18.55 -0.15
N VAL A 719 -8.38 19.27 0.87
CA VAL A 719 -8.55 20.73 0.98
C VAL A 719 -8.03 21.46 -0.27
N ARG A 720 -8.80 22.46 -0.75
CA ARG A 720 -8.43 23.26 -1.93
C ARG A 720 -7.10 23.98 -1.75
N GLN A 721 -6.96 24.67 -0.62
CA GLN A 721 -5.70 25.32 -0.26
C GLN A 721 -5.63 25.56 1.25
N ILE A 722 -4.50 25.21 1.88
CA ILE A 722 -4.17 25.58 3.26
C ILE A 722 -2.66 25.87 3.36
N ASN A 723 -2.27 26.79 4.24
CA ASN A 723 -0.86 27.00 4.60
C ASN A 723 -0.54 26.28 5.91
N ARG A 724 0.44 25.38 5.91
CA ARG A 724 0.92 24.69 7.10
C ARG A 724 2.44 24.53 7.02
N ARG A 725 3.16 24.80 8.11
CA ARG A 725 4.64 24.78 8.15
C ARG A 725 5.28 25.63 7.04
N GLY A 726 4.68 26.77 6.72
CA GLY A 726 5.14 27.66 5.66
C GLY A 726 4.90 27.14 4.24
N LEU A 727 4.29 25.96 4.06
CA LEU A 727 4.02 25.35 2.76
C LEU A 727 2.56 25.51 2.38
N LYS A 728 2.31 25.83 1.11
CA LYS A 728 0.96 25.77 0.52
C LYS A 728 0.62 24.32 0.17
N HIS A 729 -0.46 23.82 0.72
CA HIS A 729 -1.03 22.50 0.42
C HIS A 729 -2.32 22.68 -0.35
N GLY A 730 -2.40 22.10 -1.55
CA GLY A 730 -3.64 22.05 -2.33
C GLY A 730 -3.81 20.64 -2.88
N LEU A 731 -4.89 19.98 -2.49
CA LEU A 731 -5.22 18.62 -2.87
C LEU A 731 -6.48 18.53 -3.76
N SER A 732 -7.07 19.68 -4.08
CA SER A 732 -8.09 19.80 -5.13
C SER A 732 -7.57 20.52 -6.37
N GLY A 733 -8.38 20.57 -7.42
CA GLY A 733 -8.08 21.18 -8.71
C GLY A 733 -7.41 20.22 -9.70
N HIS A 734 -6.88 20.79 -10.78
CA HIS A 734 -6.21 20.07 -11.86
C HIS A 734 -4.74 20.52 -11.97
N TRP A 735 -3.90 19.79 -12.70
CA TRP A 735 -2.49 20.19 -12.91
C TRP A 735 -2.32 21.60 -13.49
N LYS A 736 -3.34 22.12 -14.18
CA LYS A 736 -3.37 23.49 -14.71
C LYS A 736 -3.39 24.57 -13.62
N ASN A 737 -3.94 24.26 -12.44
CA ASN A 737 -3.93 25.17 -11.31
C ASN A 737 -2.52 25.34 -10.75
N GLU A 738 -1.75 24.24 -10.67
CA GLU A 738 -0.34 24.28 -10.22
C GLU A 738 0.56 25.05 -11.19
N LEU A 739 0.27 25.03 -12.49
CA LEU A 739 1.00 25.82 -13.48
C LEU A 739 0.89 27.33 -13.23
N ASN A 740 -0.24 27.82 -12.72
CA ASN A 740 -0.40 29.23 -12.39
C ASN A 740 0.55 29.63 -11.25
N TYR A 741 0.62 28.81 -10.19
CA TYR A 741 1.57 29.03 -9.11
C TYR A 741 3.03 28.94 -9.58
N LEU A 742 3.38 27.95 -10.39
CA LEU A 742 4.73 27.85 -10.97
C LEU A 742 5.12 29.11 -11.77
N ARG A 743 4.19 29.69 -12.52
CA ARG A 743 4.43 30.95 -13.26
C ARG A 743 4.64 32.12 -12.31
N GLU A 744 3.78 32.29 -11.31
CA GLU A 744 3.96 33.33 -10.28
C GLU A 744 5.29 33.17 -9.54
N ASP A 745 5.68 31.93 -9.23
CA ASP A 745 6.88 31.62 -8.47
C ASP A 745 8.16 31.89 -9.28
N VAL A 746 8.20 31.59 -10.59
CA VAL A 746 9.37 31.93 -11.42
C VAL A 746 9.49 33.43 -11.69
N GLU A 747 8.37 34.16 -11.80
CA GLU A 747 8.41 35.63 -11.93
C GLU A 747 9.05 36.29 -10.70
N LYS A 748 8.80 35.77 -9.48
CA LYS A 748 9.48 36.26 -8.27
C LYS A 748 11.00 36.11 -8.36
N LEU A 749 11.49 34.99 -8.89
CA LEU A 749 12.93 34.77 -9.10
C LEU A 749 13.50 35.74 -10.14
N ILE A 750 12.75 36.03 -11.21
CA ILE A 750 13.16 37.01 -12.23
C ILE A 750 13.24 38.42 -11.63
N VAL A 751 12.27 38.81 -10.81
CA VAL A 751 12.29 40.09 -10.07
C VAL A 751 13.48 40.14 -9.09
N GLU A 752 13.71 39.08 -8.32
CA GLU A 752 14.88 38.97 -7.44
C GLU A 752 16.18 39.14 -8.23
N ARG A 753 16.29 38.46 -9.37
CA ARG A 753 17.46 38.53 -10.23
C ARG A 753 17.69 39.92 -10.81
N ALA A 754 16.62 40.62 -11.21
CA ALA A 754 16.69 41.98 -11.72
C ALA A 754 17.16 42.97 -10.65
N ALA A 755 16.77 42.78 -9.39
CA ALA A 755 17.16 43.62 -8.26
C ALA A 755 18.67 43.56 -7.96
N LEU A 756 19.37 42.49 -8.35
CA LEU A 756 20.84 42.36 -8.22
C LEU A 756 21.61 43.22 -9.24
N GLY A 757 20.94 43.81 -10.22
CA GLY A 757 21.57 44.60 -11.28
C GLY A 757 22.41 43.74 -12.25
N LYS A 758 23.43 44.37 -12.85
CA LYS A 758 24.28 43.73 -13.86
C LYS A 758 25.19 42.69 -13.21
N ALA A 759 25.11 41.45 -13.68
CA ALA A 759 26.02 40.40 -13.25
C ALA A 759 27.49 40.78 -13.54
N PRO A 760 28.43 40.37 -12.67
CA PRO A 760 29.86 40.50 -12.96
C PRO A 760 30.20 39.78 -14.27
N LYS A 761 31.22 40.26 -15.01
CA LYS A 761 31.62 39.60 -16.26
C LYS A 761 32.09 38.16 -16.06
N GLN A 762 32.68 37.88 -14.90
CA GLN A 762 33.21 36.57 -14.55
C GLN A 762 32.31 35.92 -13.51
N ARG A 763 31.96 34.66 -13.74
CA ARG A 763 31.29 33.78 -12.77
C ARG A 763 32.26 33.44 -11.63
N GLN A 764 31.81 33.62 -10.40
CA GLN A 764 32.54 33.32 -9.16
C GLN A 764 32.07 32.01 -8.53
N SER A 765 30.84 31.56 -8.80
CA SER A 765 30.31 30.29 -8.34
C SER A 765 30.69 29.14 -9.28
N PRO A 766 30.74 27.88 -8.81
CA PRO A 766 30.64 26.74 -9.70
C PRO A 766 29.27 26.72 -10.40
N SER A 767 29.15 25.86 -11.41
CA SER A 767 27.89 25.59 -12.11
C SER A 767 27.35 24.24 -11.64
N TYR A 768 26.05 24.02 -11.74
CA TYR A 768 25.51 22.66 -11.68
C TYR A 768 26.21 21.77 -12.73
N VAL A 769 26.63 20.58 -12.33
CA VAL A 769 27.27 19.60 -13.20
C VAL A 769 26.28 18.47 -13.44
N SER A 770 25.82 18.33 -14.69
CA SER A 770 24.96 17.19 -15.03
C SER A 770 25.78 15.91 -14.94
N TYR A 771 25.21 14.93 -14.25
CA TYR A 771 25.66 13.55 -14.41
C TYR A 771 25.42 13.11 -15.86
N SER A 772 26.32 12.31 -16.43
CA SER A 772 26.21 11.78 -17.79
C SER A 772 26.59 10.30 -17.80
N ASP A 773 26.13 9.54 -18.80
CA ASP A 773 26.53 8.12 -18.91
C ASP A 773 28.03 7.94 -19.16
N LYS A 774 28.74 9.01 -19.59
CA LYS A 774 30.21 9.04 -19.73
C LYS A 774 30.93 9.31 -18.41
N SER A 775 30.28 9.97 -17.44
CA SER A 775 30.71 9.95 -16.05
C SER A 775 30.14 8.66 -15.46
N SER A 776 30.74 7.52 -15.81
CA SER A 776 30.23 6.21 -15.42
C SER A 776 29.96 6.17 -13.92
N ARG A 777 28.94 5.41 -13.53
CA ARG A 777 28.77 5.00 -12.14
C ARG A 777 30.11 4.45 -11.69
N PRO A 778 30.66 4.85 -10.53
CA PRO A 778 31.95 4.34 -10.14
C PRO A 778 31.90 2.82 -10.16
N GLU A 779 32.80 2.23 -10.94
CA GLU A 779 32.90 0.79 -11.12
C GLU A 779 33.54 0.22 -9.87
N PHE A 780 32.74 0.10 -8.81
CA PHE A 780 33.14 -0.64 -7.63
C PHE A 780 32.75 -2.11 -7.79
N GLU A 781 33.73 -3.00 -7.72
CA GLU A 781 33.47 -4.42 -7.46
C GLU A 781 33.50 -4.63 -5.96
N ILE A 782 32.31 -4.84 -5.38
CA ILE A 782 32.14 -5.01 -3.93
C ILE A 782 31.67 -6.42 -3.66
N MET A 783 32.46 -7.17 -2.89
CA MET A 783 32.12 -8.51 -2.43
C MET A 783 32.11 -8.52 -0.90
N HIS A 784 30.95 -8.87 -0.35
CA HIS A 784 30.75 -9.02 1.08
C HIS A 784 29.87 -10.24 1.32
N GLN A 785 30.21 -11.03 2.33
CA GLN A 785 29.34 -12.08 2.85
C GLN A 785 28.56 -11.52 4.04
N PRO A 786 27.23 -11.31 3.92
CA PRO A 786 26.40 -10.79 5.00
C PRO A 786 26.50 -11.63 6.28
N ILE A 787 26.49 -10.96 7.43
CA ILE A 787 26.36 -11.61 8.73
C ILE A 787 24.87 -11.61 9.10
N ASP A 788 24.17 -12.69 8.79
CA ASP A 788 22.72 -12.77 9.03
C ASP A 788 22.36 -13.02 10.51
N SER A 789 23.28 -13.65 11.26
CA SER A 789 23.10 -13.88 12.70
C SER A 789 24.41 -13.89 13.48
N ALA A 790 24.32 -13.59 14.78
CA ALA A 790 25.46 -13.61 15.70
C ALA A 790 25.03 -13.99 17.12
N THR A 791 25.94 -14.53 17.92
CA THR A 791 25.72 -14.77 19.35
C THR A 791 25.84 -13.45 20.13
N ILE A 792 24.99 -13.25 21.13
CA ILE A 792 25.08 -12.08 22.03
C ILE A 792 26.43 -12.03 22.75
N ASN A 793 26.86 -10.83 23.15
CA ASN A 793 28.12 -10.58 23.87
C ASN A 793 29.40 -10.99 23.12
N GLN A 794 29.34 -11.17 21.80
CA GLN A 794 30.51 -11.39 20.94
C GLN A 794 30.83 -10.17 20.07
N HIS A 795 32.11 -10.01 19.75
CA HIS A 795 32.56 -9.01 18.79
C HIS A 795 32.02 -9.30 17.38
N LEU A 796 31.52 -8.28 16.68
CA LEU A 796 31.18 -8.40 15.27
C LEU A 796 32.39 -8.02 14.42
N LYS A 797 32.99 -9.02 13.76
CA LYS A 797 34.08 -8.83 12.79
C LYS A 797 33.48 -8.76 11.39
N ILE A 798 33.57 -7.61 10.76
CA ILE A 798 32.98 -7.36 9.44
C ILE A 798 34.09 -7.11 8.43
N SER A 799 34.03 -7.82 7.31
CA SER A 799 35.00 -7.75 6.23
C SER A 799 34.31 -7.49 4.90
N VAL A 800 34.91 -6.67 4.05
CA VAL A 800 34.44 -6.41 2.68
C VAL A 800 35.63 -6.32 1.73
N THR A 801 35.50 -6.90 0.55
CA THR A 801 36.47 -6.70 -0.54
C THR A 801 35.93 -5.63 -1.48
N VAL A 802 36.72 -4.59 -1.71
CA VAL A 802 36.35 -3.45 -2.56
C VAL A 802 37.45 -3.21 -3.57
N GLN A 803 37.10 -3.23 -4.86
CA GLN A 803 38.01 -2.85 -5.94
C GLN A 803 37.44 -1.65 -6.70
N SER A 804 38.32 -0.77 -7.16
CA SER A 804 38.01 0.35 -8.04
C SER A 804 39.16 0.57 -9.02
N PRO A 805 38.89 0.97 -10.28
CA PRO A 805 39.93 1.38 -11.23
C PRO A 805 40.86 2.49 -10.71
N ASN A 806 40.38 3.32 -9.76
CA ASN A 806 41.13 4.48 -9.25
C ASN A 806 41.80 4.23 -7.89
N ASP A 807 41.83 2.98 -7.42
CA ASP A 807 42.21 2.58 -6.07
C ASP A 807 41.34 3.21 -4.97
N ILE A 808 41.21 2.51 -3.85
CA ILE A 808 40.31 2.89 -2.76
C ILE A 808 40.98 3.91 -1.85
N GLU A 809 40.32 5.03 -1.61
CA GLU A 809 40.75 6.04 -0.63
C GLU A 809 40.36 5.63 0.78
N TRP A 810 39.08 5.29 0.97
CA TRP A 810 38.57 4.82 2.25
C TRP A 810 37.33 3.93 2.11
N VAL A 811 37.13 3.10 3.12
CA VAL A 811 35.90 2.35 3.35
C VAL A 811 35.43 2.63 4.77
N HIS A 812 34.15 2.94 4.93
CA HIS A 812 33.52 3.19 6.21
C HIS A 812 32.37 2.22 6.42
N LEU A 813 32.34 1.63 7.62
CA LEU A 813 31.22 0.86 8.11
C LEU A 813 30.28 1.82 8.85
N ARG A 814 29.06 1.96 8.35
CA ARG A 814 27.98 2.69 9.00
C ARG A 814 27.14 1.69 9.78
N HIS A 815 26.95 1.89 11.08
CA HIS A 815 26.22 0.90 11.90
C HIS A 815 25.40 1.53 13.02
N ARG A 816 24.36 0.81 13.46
CA ARG A 816 23.58 1.10 14.66
C ARG A 816 22.77 -0.13 15.10
N PRO A 817 22.28 -0.18 16.35
CA PRO A 817 21.13 -1.01 16.71
C PRO A 817 19.94 -0.73 15.77
N VAL A 818 19.02 -1.68 15.60
CA VAL A 818 17.77 -1.53 14.82
C VAL A 818 16.81 -0.61 15.59
N ASN A 819 17.19 0.65 15.69
CA ASN A 819 16.57 1.71 16.45
C ASN A 819 16.72 3.04 15.69
N GLN A 820 15.62 3.54 15.13
CA GLN A 820 15.57 4.76 14.35
C GLN A 820 15.72 6.04 15.20
N HIS A 821 15.69 5.96 16.53
CA HIS A 821 16.07 7.11 17.38
C HIS A 821 17.56 7.45 17.29
N LEU A 822 18.38 6.53 16.78
CA LEU A 822 19.83 6.71 16.68
C LEU A 822 20.25 7.03 15.24
N ASP A 823 21.13 8.02 15.10
CA ASP A 823 21.95 8.17 13.89
C ASP A 823 22.88 6.96 13.71
N TYR A 824 23.33 6.71 12.48
CA TYR A 824 24.38 5.71 12.25
C TYR A 824 25.73 6.20 12.77
N ALA A 825 26.39 5.38 13.57
CA ALA A 825 27.80 5.55 13.90
C ALA A 825 28.67 5.24 12.68
N THR A 826 29.89 5.76 12.67
CA THR A 826 30.87 5.53 11.58
C THR A 826 32.12 4.89 12.15
N LEU A 827 32.56 3.81 11.51
CA LEU A 827 33.82 3.14 11.81
C LEU A 827 34.66 3.02 10.54
N SER A 828 35.85 3.63 10.52
CA SER A 828 36.78 3.49 9.41
C SER A 828 37.33 2.07 9.36
N MET A 829 37.23 1.42 8.21
CA MET A 829 37.73 0.06 8.02
C MET A 829 39.21 0.06 7.66
N GLN A 830 39.97 -0.88 8.21
CA GLN A 830 41.41 -1.02 7.96
C GLN A 830 41.65 -1.91 6.75
N ARG A 831 42.42 -1.43 5.77
CA ARG A 831 42.85 -2.23 4.61
C ARG A 831 43.86 -3.28 5.07
N GLN A 832 43.61 -4.54 4.76
CA GLN A 832 44.58 -5.61 4.99
C GLN A 832 45.73 -5.50 4.00
N ALA A 833 46.95 -5.52 4.52
CA ALA A 833 48.19 -5.37 3.75
C ALA A 833 48.23 -6.35 2.56
N GLY A 834 48.54 -5.80 1.37
CA GLY A 834 48.66 -6.59 0.13
C GLY A 834 47.33 -7.08 -0.47
N SER A 835 46.17 -6.58 -0.01
CA SER A 835 44.85 -7.03 -0.48
C SER A 835 43.86 -5.88 -0.68
N ASN A 836 42.74 -6.18 -1.33
CA ASN A 836 41.58 -5.30 -1.47
C ASN A 836 40.53 -5.54 -0.37
N MET A 837 40.91 -6.24 0.71
CA MET A 837 40.02 -6.53 1.83
C MET A 837 40.15 -5.48 2.92
N PHE A 838 39.01 -5.02 3.43
CA PHE A 838 38.89 -4.04 4.50
C PHE A 838 38.16 -4.69 5.67
N ASN A 839 38.65 -4.44 6.89
CA ASN A 839 38.14 -5.06 8.10
C ASN A 839 37.76 -4.02 9.16
N ALA A 840 36.68 -4.27 9.89
CA ALA A 840 36.29 -3.55 11.09
C ALA A 840 35.82 -4.52 12.18
N THR A 841 35.99 -4.14 13.44
CA THR A 841 35.48 -4.91 14.59
C THR A 841 34.68 -3.97 15.47
N ILE A 842 33.43 -4.33 15.72
CA ILE A 842 32.58 -3.65 16.70
C ILE A 842 32.68 -4.45 18.01
N LEU A 843 33.01 -3.76 19.10
CA LEU A 843 33.17 -4.43 20.39
C LEU A 843 31.81 -4.87 20.95
N ALA A 844 31.77 -6.00 21.66
CA ALA A 844 30.53 -6.50 22.25
C ALA A 844 29.93 -5.49 23.24
N SER A 845 30.78 -4.75 23.96
CA SER A 845 30.40 -3.68 24.88
C SER A 845 29.67 -2.51 24.21
N ASP A 846 29.86 -2.34 22.90
CA ASP A 846 29.35 -1.20 22.14
C ASP A 846 28.04 -1.54 21.40
N ILE A 847 27.55 -2.78 21.58
CA ILE A 847 26.33 -3.29 20.96
C ILE A 847 25.22 -3.32 22.00
N ASP A 848 24.15 -2.57 21.73
CA ASP A 848 22.91 -2.68 22.49
C ASP A 848 22.14 -3.94 22.03
N HIS A 849 22.27 -5.02 22.80
CA HIS A 849 21.62 -6.31 22.51
C HIS A 849 20.10 -6.33 22.77
N THR A 850 19.53 -5.22 23.28
CA THR A 850 18.07 -5.01 23.31
C THR A 850 17.47 -5.00 21.91
N TYR A 851 18.27 -4.67 20.89
CA TYR A 851 17.83 -4.67 19.49
C TYR A 851 18.66 -5.66 18.68
N ASP A 852 18.15 -6.05 17.51
CA ASP A 852 19.03 -6.55 16.46
C ASP A 852 19.97 -5.43 15.98
N PHE A 853 20.97 -5.77 15.18
CA PHE A 853 21.97 -4.81 14.72
C PHE A 853 21.88 -4.60 13.21
N MET A 854 22.24 -3.42 12.71
CA MET A 854 22.26 -3.15 11.27
C MET A 854 23.48 -2.36 10.84
N TYR A 855 23.97 -2.65 9.63
CA TYR A 855 25.10 -1.95 9.03
C TYR A 855 25.02 -1.86 7.50
N PHE A 856 25.81 -0.94 6.95
CA PHE A 856 26.10 -0.84 5.51
C PHE A 856 27.47 -0.20 5.31
N PHE A 857 27.94 -0.15 4.07
CA PHE A 857 29.24 0.39 3.72
C PHE A 857 29.11 1.67 2.90
N GLU A 858 29.96 2.65 3.21
CA GLU A 858 30.27 3.77 2.34
C GLU A 858 31.68 3.54 1.78
N VAL A 859 31.84 3.57 0.47
CA VAL A 859 33.13 3.41 -0.22
C VAL A 859 33.47 4.67 -0.99
N MET A 860 34.77 4.98 -1.09
CA MET A 860 35.30 6.12 -1.84
C MET A 860 36.60 5.75 -2.53
N ASP A 861 36.74 6.11 -3.80
CA ASP A 861 37.98 5.97 -4.56
C ASP A 861 38.82 7.26 -4.52
N LYS A 862 40.09 7.20 -4.95
CA LYS A 862 41.00 8.36 -4.94
C LYS A 862 40.64 9.47 -5.94
N ASN A 863 39.68 9.22 -6.83
CA ASN A 863 39.15 10.24 -7.74
C ASN A 863 37.91 10.93 -7.14
N GLY A 864 37.51 10.58 -5.91
CA GLY A 864 36.37 11.19 -5.24
C GLY A 864 35.02 10.61 -5.65
N ASN A 865 35.00 9.45 -6.32
CA ASN A 865 33.75 8.77 -6.59
C ASN A 865 33.35 7.91 -5.40
N GLY A 866 32.10 8.06 -4.93
CA GLY A 866 31.59 7.35 -3.77
C GLY A 866 30.36 6.50 -4.07
N GLN A 867 30.16 5.44 -3.30
CA GLN A 867 28.98 4.57 -3.37
C GLN A 867 28.59 4.03 -2.00
N ILE A 868 27.29 3.88 -1.76
CA ILE A 868 26.74 3.08 -0.65
C ILE A 868 26.52 1.64 -1.13
N TYR A 869 26.94 0.68 -0.31
CA TYR A 869 26.69 -0.75 -0.51
C TYR A 869 26.02 -1.37 0.73
N PRO A 870 24.95 -2.16 0.58
CA PRO A 870 24.33 -2.57 -0.69
C PRO A 870 23.64 -1.45 -1.48
N ASP A 871 23.48 -1.63 -2.79
CA ASP A 871 22.87 -0.62 -3.67
C ASP A 871 21.34 -0.63 -3.57
N LEU A 872 20.77 0.50 -3.14
CA LEU A 872 19.32 0.68 -2.99
C LEU A 872 18.50 0.43 -4.27
N ASP A 873 19.09 0.52 -5.47
CA ASP A 873 18.35 0.23 -6.71
C ASP A 873 18.23 -1.27 -6.97
N ILE A 874 19.11 -2.07 -6.39
CA ILE A 874 19.23 -3.52 -6.61
C ILE A 874 18.59 -4.28 -5.44
N GLU A 875 18.91 -3.89 -4.21
CA GLU A 875 18.53 -4.62 -2.99
C GLU A 875 18.31 -3.68 -1.79
N THR A 876 18.05 -4.22 -0.60
CA THR A 876 17.90 -3.43 0.63
C THR A 876 19.26 -2.83 1.01
N PRO A 877 19.39 -1.51 1.22
CA PRO A 877 20.69 -0.84 1.32
C PRO A 877 21.32 -0.92 2.72
N TYR A 878 21.05 -2.00 3.44
CA TYR A 878 21.61 -2.33 4.74
C TYR A 878 21.43 -3.82 5.03
N ILE A 879 22.28 -4.35 5.89
CA ILE A 879 22.28 -5.73 6.36
C ILE A 879 21.84 -5.72 7.82
N VAL A 880 20.99 -6.68 8.20
CA VAL A 880 20.51 -6.85 9.58
C VAL A 880 21.12 -8.11 10.16
N VAL A 881 21.80 -7.99 11.29
CA VAL A 881 22.34 -9.09 12.09
C VAL A 881 21.33 -9.44 13.16
N LYS A 882 20.74 -10.63 13.09
CA LYS A 882 19.86 -11.15 14.16
C LYS A 882 20.69 -11.75 15.29
N PHE A 883 20.47 -11.31 16.53
CA PHE A 883 21.16 -11.94 17.65
C PHE A 883 20.44 -13.22 18.11
N GLN A 884 21.22 -14.27 18.34
CA GLN A 884 20.75 -15.51 18.97
C GLN A 884 20.46 -15.22 20.45
N ARG A 885 19.19 -15.15 20.78
CA ARG A 885 18.67 -14.96 22.15
C ARG A 885 18.01 -16.27 22.55
N ASN A 886 18.39 -16.80 23.71
CA ASN A 886 17.83 -18.05 24.25
C ASN A 886 16.37 -17.89 24.66
#